data_AF-A0A2S7QUW4-F1
#
_entry.id   AF-A0A2S7QUW4-F1
#
_cell.length_a   1.000
_cell.length_b   1.000
_cell.length_c   1.000
_cell.angle_alpha   90.00
_cell.angle_beta   90.00
_cell.angle_gamma   90.00
#
_symmetry.space_group_name_H-M   'P 1'
#
loop_
_entity.id
_entity.type
_entity.pdbx_description
1 polymer ?
#
loop_
_entity_poly.entity_id
_entity_poly.type
_entity_poly.pdbx_seq_one_letter_code
_entity_poly.pdbx_strand_id
1 'polypeptide(L)'
;MPSPRIAIIGGGPGGLTLARILQRNEMECTVFELDKDRSARGQGGLIDLHGDSGQLALRDAGLLETFQKYSLAGADAMKLVKADGTVAWDENDMKHEFVRQDRDRPEIDRGRLRDILIDSLDPASIRWNSKITHVVPNPSNDAKFDLHFADHVEDGFDLVVGADGAWSKVRPLVSDQLPVYSGVVGVELNAHKVSENHQWLSDYVGNGSLFMFDEGRHLICQRNREDGIRAYASVRQPESWIKDSGIDWDNNELARKQLIEKHYSDCHEDLKRVIAEASDGLTVRTLHMLPVGFRWSPRPGVTLLGDAAHLMTPFAGVGVNVAMTDSMCLAKALLKQRDNFEADLQGSIKEAIEEYEEPMFVRAKEFMELTYQGLQSHFSADGIDQRVRKLQARVKQLEDMKKAKKTSEYHPTHTLNMPLVSALSSYKWKFKNDSGTTALHTIPLLSINNEETADKIVLTNYQQIASYNWTDEQVPTILVPGRPPKWSPPSLPTTLKNDKGQVFINQNGSRSSNPMAPIFSALHVMYPDQSLHDVCDMRNVDLITDRSNLRKLSYFASGQVRQGFRIDVEIVENTMVFTRREERNTFVCKGDKLAGYGHEFEKNFLEYEKPVEGSTGHHQIAAYKIGGMKWMVRFEVDGYLGNEEQGNDLNVAIQNLKIDTAPVAIHKVLGIKVISKGSVVPPDTILEVKTGKETSRNKQEWMQQAYFSQTKNLIGARVGINGVLNEDNIHKLDLTHDMQLWERNEKNQRILRSVVGLIGRIRTVVDGMEGKKAVLWCHRQSKDVIDVHAYTGPGMRLQKDVVAKLWGSANA
;
A
#
# COMPACT_ATOMS: atom_id res chain seq x y z
N MET A 1 -33.72 8.89 1.88
CA MET A 1 -33.08 9.18 0.58
C MET A 1 -33.20 7.94 -0.28
N PRO A 2 -33.51 8.05 -1.59
CA PRO A 2 -33.56 6.88 -2.47
C PRO A 2 -32.19 6.19 -2.44
N SER A 3 -32.16 4.96 -1.92
CA SER A 3 -30.97 4.11 -1.88
C SER A 3 -31.18 2.97 -2.87
N PRO A 4 -30.14 2.52 -3.59
CA PRO A 4 -30.28 1.40 -4.52
C PRO A 4 -30.75 0.17 -3.77
N ARG A 5 -31.71 -0.57 -4.34
CA ARG A 5 -32.06 -1.91 -3.88
C ARG A 5 -31.02 -2.89 -4.41
N ILE A 6 -30.12 -3.33 -3.53
CA ILE A 6 -28.97 -4.17 -3.88
C ILE A 6 -29.27 -5.64 -3.55
N ALA A 7 -29.10 -6.53 -4.55
CA ALA A 7 -29.05 -7.97 -4.37
C ALA A 7 -27.61 -8.47 -4.43
N ILE A 8 -27.20 -9.26 -3.45
CA ILE A 8 -25.93 -9.99 -3.45
C ILE A 8 -26.27 -11.47 -3.57
N ILE A 9 -25.88 -12.09 -4.67
CA ILE A 9 -26.18 -13.50 -4.94
C ILE A 9 -25.01 -14.33 -4.42
N GLY A 10 -25.18 -15.03 -3.30
CA GLY A 10 -24.17 -15.87 -2.65
C GLY A 10 -23.68 -15.34 -1.30
N GLY A 11 -23.84 -16.15 -0.25
CA GLY A 11 -23.39 -15.89 1.13
C GLY A 11 -22.04 -16.55 1.46
N GLY A 12 -21.10 -16.50 0.52
CA GLY A 12 -19.69 -16.81 0.77
C GLY A 12 -18.93 -15.63 1.40
N PRO A 13 -17.63 -15.79 1.72
CA PRO A 13 -16.84 -14.74 2.38
C PRO A 13 -16.87 -13.39 1.66
N GLY A 14 -16.82 -13.37 0.33
CA GLY A 14 -16.94 -12.12 -0.46
C GLY A 14 -18.31 -11.46 -0.27
N GLY A 15 -19.40 -12.15 -0.63
CA GLY A 15 -20.75 -11.59 -0.54
C GLY A 15 -21.14 -11.11 0.86
N LEU A 16 -20.81 -11.90 1.90
CA LEU A 16 -21.08 -11.50 3.28
C LEU A 16 -20.21 -10.30 3.74
N THR A 17 -18.96 -10.22 3.27
CA THR A 17 -18.09 -9.05 3.56
C THR A 17 -18.65 -7.79 2.92
N LEU A 18 -19.09 -7.86 1.65
CA LEU A 18 -19.73 -6.74 0.96
C LEU A 18 -20.97 -6.28 1.73
N ALA A 19 -21.85 -7.22 2.07
CA ALA A 19 -23.07 -6.94 2.82
C ALA A 19 -22.77 -6.22 4.14
N ARG A 20 -21.74 -6.68 4.86
CA ARG A 20 -21.37 -6.11 6.16
C ARG A 20 -20.83 -4.69 6.03
N ILE A 21 -19.98 -4.43 5.03
CA ILE A 21 -19.45 -3.08 4.82
C ILE A 21 -20.59 -2.12 4.41
N LEU A 22 -21.52 -2.55 3.56
CA LEU A 22 -22.67 -1.73 3.16
C LEU A 22 -23.59 -1.42 4.36
N GLN A 23 -24.00 -2.44 5.13
CA GLN A 23 -24.87 -2.25 6.30
C GLN A 23 -24.25 -1.35 7.36
N ARG A 24 -22.94 -1.51 7.62
CA ARG A 24 -22.21 -0.66 8.57
C ARG A 24 -22.24 0.82 8.16
N ASN A 25 -22.41 1.11 6.88
CA ASN A 25 -22.50 2.46 6.32
C ASN A 25 -23.93 2.81 5.89
N GLU A 26 -24.94 2.21 6.52
CA GLU A 26 -26.36 2.53 6.33
C GLU A 26 -26.86 2.35 4.89
N MET A 27 -26.25 1.42 4.14
CA MET A 27 -26.73 0.99 2.84
C MET A 27 -27.34 -0.41 2.97
N GLU A 28 -28.63 -0.53 2.67
CA GLU A 28 -29.34 -1.80 2.73
C GLU A 28 -29.00 -2.69 1.52
N CYS A 29 -28.90 -3.99 1.78
CA CYS A 29 -28.74 -5.00 0.75
C CYS A 29 -29.37 -6.32 1.22
N THR A 30 -29.73 -7.17 0.27
CA THR A 30 -30.23 -8.53 0.55
C THR A 30 -29.25 -9.54 -0.02
N VAL A 31 -28.78 -10.46 0.81
CA VAL A 31 -27.94 -11.60 0.43
C VAL A 31 -28.85 -12.80 0.19
N PHE A 32 -28.82 -13.37 -1.01
CA PHE A 32 -29.52 -14.61 -1.34
C PHE A 32 -28.54 -15.78 -1.33
N GLU A 33 -28.76 -16.72 -0.42
CA GLU A 33 -27.86 -17.86 -0.17
C GLU A 33 -28.57 -19.18 -0.48
N LEU A 34 -27.88 -20.06 -1.23
CA LEU A 34 -28.42 -21.35 -1.67
C LEU A 34 -28.56 -22.34 -0.51
N ASP A 35 -27.68 -22.25 0.49
CA ASP A 35 -27.69 -23.11 1.66
C ASP A 35 -29.03 -22.95 2.40
N LYS A 36 -29.60 -24.08 2.87
CA LYS A 36 -30.89 -24.10 3.57
C LYS A 36 -30.90 -23.20 4.82
N ASP A 37 -29.79 -23.19 5.52
CA ASP A 37 -29.54 -22.42 6.74
C ASP A 37 -28.02 -22.36 7.00
N ARG A 38 -27.61 -21.64 8.06
CA ARG A 38 -26.20 -21.47 8.44
C ARG A 38 -25.42 -22.78 8.65
N SER A 39 -26.11 -23.89 8.98
CA SER A 39 -25.52 -25.19 9.32
C SER A 39 -25.57 -26.22 8.18
N ALA A 40 -26.08 -25.86 7.00
CA ALA A 40 -26.40 -26.80 5.93
C ALA A 40 -25.22 -27.62 5.39
N ARG A 41 -23.97 -27.15 5.52
CA ARG A 41 -22.77 -27.89 5.12
C ARG A 41 -21.53 -27.45 5.89
N GLY A 42 -20.61 -28.39 6.11
CA GLY A 42 -19.26 -28.11 6.59
C GLY A 42 -18.50 -27.21 5.60
N GLN A 43 -17.79 -26.21 6.12
CA GLN A 43 -17.12 -25.19 5.33
C GLN A 43 -15.62 -25.46 5.22
N GLY A 44 -15.19 -26.21 4.19
CA GLY A 44 -13.79 -26.30 3.74
C GLY A 44 -12.72 -26.56 4.83
N GLY A 45 -11.47 -26.23 4.51
CA GLY A 45 -10.35 -26.22 5.47
C GLY A 45 -10.03 -24.82 6.02
N LEU A 46 -8.84 -24.64 6.56
CA LEU A 46 -8.34 -23.33 6.98
C LEU A 46 -8.10 -22.37 5.80
N ILE A 47 -8.13 -21.08 6.12
CA ILE A 47 -7.79 -19.97 5.21
C ILE A 47 -6.94 -18.94 5.94
N ASP A 48 -5.91 -18.44 5.28
CA ASP A 48 -5.08 -17.35 5.79
C ASP A 48 -5.56 -16.00 5.25
N LEU A 49 -5.68 -14.99 6.13
CA LEU A 49 -6.01 -13.63 5.69
C LEU A 49 -4.79 -12.72 5.75
N HIS A 50 -4.45 -12.10 4.62
CA HIS A 50 -3.24 -11.29 4.49
C HIS A 50 -3.51 -9.87 4.98
N GLY A 51 -2.52 -9.28 5.65
CA GLY A 51 -2.59 -7.94 6.26
C GLY A 51 -2.99 -6.80 5.31
N ASP A 52 -2.69 -6.92 4.02
CA ASP A 52 -2.91 -5.91 2.98
C ASP A 52 -4.17 -6.15 2.12
N SER A 53 -4.94 -7.21 2.40
CA SER A 53 -6.12 -7.59 1.61
C SER A 53 -7.26 -8.05 2.51
N GLY A 54 -7.36 -9.35 2.83
CA GLY A 54 -8.46 -9.91 3.63
C GLY A 54 -8.62 -9.23 5.00
N GLN A 55 -7.51 -8.94 5.68
CA GLN A 55 -7.56 -8.23 6.97
C GLN A 55 -7.97 -6.76 6.82
N LEU A 56 -7.61 -6.08 5.72
CA LEU A 56 -8.09 -4.72 5.46
C LEU A 56 -9.60 -4.69 5.21
N ALA A 57 -10.13 -5.66 4.48
CA ALA A 57 -11.57 -5.79 4.28
C ALA A 57 -12.31 -6.02 5.60
N LEU A 58 -11.78 -6.89 6.48
CA LEU A 58 -12.34 -7.08 7.82
C LEU A 58 -12.23 -5.83 8.70
N ARG A 59 -11.17 -5.05 8.56
CA ARG A 59 -11.04 -3.78 9.27
C ARG A 59 -12.14 -2.81 8.84
N ASP A 60 -12.39 -2.68 7.54
CA ASP A 60 -13.44 -1.81 7.00
C ASP A 60 -14.85 -2.34 7.36
N ALA A 61 -15.00 -3.66 7.52
CA ALA A 61 -16.21 -4.31 8.08
C ALA A 61 -16.34 -4.17 9.61
N GLY A 62 -15.27 -3.72 10.29
CA GLY A 62 -15.17 -3.62 11.75
C GLY A 62 -15.13 -4.96 12.48
N LEU A 63 -14.52 -5.98 11.87
CA LEU A 63 -14.43 -7.36 12.36
C LEU A 63 -13.00 -7.84 12.59
N LEU A 64 -11.99 -6.98 12.40
CA LEU A 64 -10.58 -7.37 12.53
C LEU A 64 -10.24 -7.93 13.92
N GLU A 65 -10.71 -7.30 14.99
CA GLU A 65 -10.46 -7.76 16.37
C GLU A 65 -11.13 -9.12 16.65
N THR A 66 -12.36 -9.30 16.17
CA THR A 66 -13.08 -10.58 16.27
C THR A 66 -12.33 -11.68 15.52
N PHE A 67 -11.84 -11.39 14.31
CA PHE A 67 -11.01 -12.33 13.56
C PHE A 67 -9.73 -12.70 14.31
N GLN A 68 -9.00 -11.72 14.86
CA GLN A 68 -7.77 -11.96 15.63
C GLN A 68 -8.00 -12.82 16.87
N LYS A 69 -9.20 -12.77 17.47
CA LYS A 69 -9.56 -13.63 18.61
C LYS A 69 -9.70 -15.11 18.20
N TYR A 70 -10.11 -15.37 16.97
CA TYR A 70 -10.40 -16.73 16.48
C TYR A 70 -9.34 -17.28 15.53
N SER A 71 -8.30 -16.50 15.22
CA SER A 71 -7.17 -17.02 14.46
C SER A 71 -6.38 -18.07 15.24
N LEU A 72 -5.79 -19.00 14.51
CA LEU A 72 -5.11 -20.16 15.06
C LEU A 72 -3.61 -19.92 15.10
N ALA A 73 -3.06 -19.74 16.30
CA ALA A 73 -1.62 -19.56 16.48
C ALA A 73 -0.85 -20.83 16.05
N GLY A 74 0.17 -20.66 15.21
CA GLY A 74 1.04 -21.75 14.75
C GLY A 74 0.45 -22.63 13.64
N ALA A 75 -0.81 -22.42 13.25
CA ALA A 75 -1.44 -23.11 12.12
C ALA A 75 -0.86 -22.68 10.77
N ASP A 76 -0.11 -21.58 10.74
CA ASP A 76 0.66 -21.08 9.59
C ASP A 76 1.98 -21.83 9.36
N ALA A 77 2.27 -22.86 10.17
CA ALA A 77 3.44 -23.72 9.99
C ALA A 77 3.37 -24.51 8.69
N MET A 78 4.48 -24.59 7.98
CA MET A 78 4.60 -25.32 6.72
C MET A 78 5.65 -26.43 6.80
N LYS A 79 5.28 -27.61 6.31
CA LYS A 79 6.18 -28.75 6.11
C LYS A 79 6.21 -29.16 4.64
N LEU A 80 7.40 -29.32 4.08
CA LEU A 80 7.62 -29.72 2.68
C LEU A 80 8.33 -31.07 2.65
N VAL A 81 7.70 -32.04 1.99
CA VAL A 81 8.17 -33.43 1.92
C VAL A 81 8.26 -33.85 0.45
N LYS A 82 9.36 -34.51 0.07
CA LYS A 82 9.50 -35.11 -1.26
C LYS A 82 8.75 -36.44 -1.35
N ALA A 83 8.46 -36.90 -2.56
CA ALA A 83 7.76 -38.18 -2.77
C ALA A 83 8.46 -39.39 -2.12
N ASP A 84 9.79 -39.36 -1.99
CA ASP A 84 10.60 -40.38 -1.32
C ASP A 84 10.58 -40.29 0.22
N GLY A 85 9.83 -39.36 0.81
CA GLY A 85 9.68 -39.16 2.25
C GLY A 85 10.69 -38.18 2.85
N THR A 86 11.65 -37.67 2.07
CA THR A 86 12.63 -36.70 2.54
C THR A 86 11.95 -35.40 2.96
N VAL A 87 12.06 -35.03 4.23
CA VAL A 87 11.60 -33.72 4.74
C VAL A 87 12.59 -32.65 4.31
N ALA A 88 12.18 -31.82 3.35
CA ALA A 88 13.01 -30.76 2.77
C ALA A 88 12.90 -29.43 3.53
N TRP A 89 11.80 -29.23 4.26
CA TRP A 89 11.55 -28.05 5.10
C TRP A 89 10.51 -28.40 6.17
N ASP A 90 10.69 -27.91 7.41
CA ASP A 90 9.72 -28.13 8.49
C ASP A 90 9.71 -26.94 9.45
N GLU A 91 8.60 -26.21 9.49
CA GLU A 91 8.40 -25.07 10.39
C GLU A 91 7.71 -25.44 11.69
N ASN A 92 7.42 -26.72 11.92
CA ASN A 92 6.90 -27.17 13.20
C ASN A 92 7.98 -27.16 14.30
N ASP A 93 9.27 -27.11 13.92
CA ASP A 93 10.37 -26.94 14.85
C ASP A 93 10.64 -25.47 15.22
N MET A 94 11.33 -25.24 16.35
CA MET A 94 11.66 -23.89 16.81
C MET A 94 12.67 -23.16 15.90
N LYS A 95 13.34 -23.87 14.98
CA LYS A 95 14.41 -23.30 14.15
C LYS A 95 13.87 -22.29 13.16
N HIS A 96 12.62 -22.43 12.73
CA HIS A 96 11.99 -21.56 11.73
C HIS A 96 10.90 -20.65 12.30
N GLU A 97 10.75 -20.57 13.62
CA GLU A 97 9.69 -19.80 14.27
C GLU A 97 9.68 -18.31 13.86
N PHE A 98 10.86 -17.72 13.66
CA PHE A 98 10.98 -16.32 13.24
C PHE A 98 10.54 -16.06 11.79
N VAL A 99 10.46 -17.10 10.96
CA VAL A 99 9.96 -17.01 9.58
C VAL A 99 8.44 -16.95 9.59
N ARG A 100 7.79 -17.63 10.55
CA ARG A 100 6.34 -17.61 10.78
C ARG A 100 5.86 -16.26 11.30
N GLN A 101 6.52 -15.73 12.33
CA GLN A 101 6.14 -14.46 12.97
C GLN A 101 6.15 -13.22 12.05
N ASP A 102 6.81 -13.30 10.89
CA ASP A 102 6.90 -12.21 9.91
C ASP A 102 5.78 -12.22 8.86
N ARG A 103 4.93 -13.27 8.80
CA ARG A 103 4.02 -13.48 7.66
C ARG A 103 2.74 -12.67 7.67
N ASP A 104 2.29 -12.08 8.79
CA ASP A 104 1.00 -11.35 8.91
C ASP A 104 -0.17 -12.00 8.14
N ARG A 105 -0.24 -13.33 8.27
CA ARG A 105 -1.19 -14.23 7.59
C ARG A 105 -1.74 -15.28 8.57
N PRO A 106 -2.42 -14.85 9.64
CA PRO A 106 -3.04 -15.78 10.56
C PRO A 106 -4.09 -16.64 9.86
N GLU A 107 -4.07 -17.94 10.15
CA GLU A 107 -5.04 -18.91 9.68
C GLU A 107 -6.32 -18.85 10.52
N ILE A 108 -7.47 -19.00 9.88
CA ILE A 108 -8.77 -19.17 10.52
C ILE A 108 -9.55 -20.29 9.84
N ASP A 109 -10.39 -20.98 10.62
CA ASP A 109 -11.35 -21.91 10.06
C ASP A 109 -12.36 -21.17 9.15
N ARG A 110 -12.57 -21.67 7.93
CA ARG A 110 -13.47 -21.02 6.97
C ARG A 110 -14.91 -20.96 7.48
N GLY A 111 -15.37 -21.99 8.20
CA GLY A 111 -16.68 -21.98 8.86
C GLY A 111 -16.77 -20.88 9.91
N ARG A 112 -15.75 -20.75 10.75
CA ARG A 112 -15.64 -19.68 11.74
C ARG A 112 -15.64 -18.29 11.12
N LEU A 113 -14.92 -18.08 10.01
CA LEU A 113 -14.96 -16.80 9.30
C LEU A 113 -16.38 -16.50 8.79
N ARG A 114 -17.06 -17.50 8.22
CA ARG A 114 -18.44 -17.37 7.76
C ARG A 114 -19.37 -17.01 8.92
N ASP A 115 -19.25 -17.68 10.06
CA ASP A 115 -20.03 -17.38 11.27
C ASP A 115 -19.80 -15.93 11.73
N ILE A 116 -18.55 -15.48 11.82
CA ILE A 116 -18.21 -14.08 12.20
C ILE A 116 -18.90 -13.08 11.27
N LEU A 117 -18.92 -13.36 9.97
CA LEU A 117 -19.57 -12.48 8.98
C LEU A 117 -21.10 -12.54 9.10
N ILE A 118 -21.70 -13.72 9.20
CA ILE A 118 -23.15 -13.90 9.38
C ILE A 118 -23.63 -13.21 10.66
N ASP A 119 -22.98 -13.47 11.79
CA ASP A 119 -23.36 -12.95 13.11
C ASP A 119 -23.19 -11.42 13.19
N SER A 120 -22.52 -10.80 12.21
CA SER A 120 -22.35 -9.34 12.11
C SER A 120 -23.41 -8.63 11.28
N LEU A 121 -24.28 -9.37 10.59
CA LEU A 121 -25.33 -8.83 9.73
C LEU A 121 -26.67 -8.81 10.47
N ASP A 122 -27.57 -7.93 10.03
CA ASP A 122 -28.99 -8.10 10.34
C ASP A 122 -29.46 -9.47 9.78
N PRO A 123 -30.00 -10.39 10.61
CA PRO A 123 -30.49 -11.68 10.15
C PRO A 123 -31.53 -11.58 9.02
N ALA A 124 -32.32 -10.51 8.99
CA ALA A 124 -33.33 -10.29 7.96
C ALA A 124 -32.75 -10.00 6.56
N SER A 125 -31.48 -9.58 6.50
CA SER A 125 -30.78 -9.30 5.25
C SER A 125 -30.27 -10.55 4.54
N ILE A 126 -30.29 -11.72 5.19
CA ILE A 126 -29.90 -12.98 4.56
C ILE A 126 -31.15 -13.81 4.27
N ARG A 127 -31.41 -14.05 2.99
CA ARG A 127 -32.43 -14.97 2.50
C ARG A 127 -31.78 -16.32 2.23
N TRP A 128 -32.01 -17.25 3.15
CA TRP A 128 -31.55 -18.63 3.06
C TRP A 128 -32.44 -19.44 2.11
N ASN A 129 -31.96 -20.63 1.71
CA ASN A 129 -32.65 -21.54 0.80
C ASN A 129 -33.06 -20.88 -0.54
N SER A 130 -32.31 -19.87 -0.96
CA SER A 130 -32.58 -19.05 -2.14
C SER A 130 -31.66 -19.46 -3.28
N LYS A 131 -31.95 -20.62 -3.88
CA LYS A 131 -31.21 -21.11 -5.06
C LYS A 131 -31.67 -20.38 -6.31
N ILE A 132 -30.88 -19.40 -6.74
CA ILE A 132 -31.13 -18.69 -7.99
C ILE A 132 -30.97 -19.61 -9.21
N THR A 133 -31.84 -19.43 -10.20
CA THR A 133 -31.80 -20.17 -11.47
C THR A 133 -31.24 -19.31 -12.59
N HIS A 134 -31.69 -18.05 -12.67
CA HIS A 134 -31.23 -17.04 -13.62
C HIS A 134 -31.63 -15.63 -13.15
N VAL A 135 -31.03 -14.61 -13.76
CA VAL A 135 -31.34 -13.19 -13.56
C VAL A 135 -31.65 -12.58 -14.92
N VAL A 136 -32.68 -11.74 -14.98
CA VAL A 136 -33.09 -11.06 -16.23
C VAL A 136 -33.35 -9.57 -15.97
N PRO A 137 -33.21 -8.70 -16.99
CA PRO A 137 -33.74 -7.34 -16.91
C PRO A 137 -35.24 -7.37 -16.62
N ASN A 138 -35.72 -6.47 -15.76
CA ASN A 138 -37.13 -6.39 -15.42
C ASN A 138 -37.94 -5.99 -16.66
N PRO A 139 -39.03 -6.71 -17.01
CA PRO A 139 -39.80 -6.43 -18.22
C PRO A 139 -40.46 -5.04 -18.27
N SER A 140 -40.71 -4.44 -17.11
CA SER A 140 -41.34 -3.13 -16.98
C SER A 140 -40.34 -1.97 -16.85
N ASN A 141 -39.08 -2.27 -16.50
CA ASN A 141 -37.99 -1.30 -16.38
C ASN A 141 -36.63 -2.01 -16.57
N ASP A 142 -36.04 -1.89 -17.76
CA ASP A 142 -34.79 -2.56 -18.13
C ASP A 142 -33.56 -2.08 -17.34
N ALA A 143 -33.68 -0.98 -16.58
CA ALA A 143 -32.68 -0.52 -15.62
C ALA A 143 -32.72 -1.26 -14.26
N LYS A 144 -33.67 -2.19 -14.09
CA LYS A 144 -33.81 -3.06 -12.92
C LYS A 144 -33.70 -4.52 -13.32
N PHE A 145 -33.50 -5.38 -12.32
CA PHE A 145 -33.31 -6.82 -12.52
C PHE A 145 -34.23 -7.64 -11.63
N ASP A 146 -34.69 -8.76 -12.19
CA ASP A 146 -35.53 -9.75 -11.53
C ASP A 146 -34.72 -11.02 -11.28
N LEU A 147 -34.82 -11.53 -10.05
CA LEU A 147 -34.14 -12.75 -9.61
C LEU A 147 -35.13 -13.91 -9.66
N HIS A 148 -34.83 -14.91 -10.49
CA HIS A 148 -35.69 -16.08 -10.63
C HIS A 148 -35.19 -17.23 -9.77
N PHE A 149 -36.04 -17.68 -8.86
CA PHE A 149 -35.86 -18.89 -8.06
C PHE A 149 -36.70 -20.03 -8.64
N ALA A 150 -36.59 -21.23 -8.08
CA ALA A 150 -37.34 -22.39 -8.57
C ALA A 150 -38.86 -22.26 -8.35
N ASP A 151 -39.27 -21.48 -7.36
CA ASP A 151 -40.63 -21.40 -6.83
C ASP A 151 -41.23 -19.99 -6.85
N HIS A 152 -40.41 -18.94 -6.98
CA HIS A 152 -40.86 -17.54 -7.01
C HIS A 152 -39.89 -16.62 -7.77
N VAL A 153 -40.30 -15.36 -7.96
CA VAL A 153 -39.49 -14.28 -8.53
C VAL A 153 -39.43 -13.13 -7.54
N GLU A 154 -38.25 -12.58 -7.32
CA GLU A 154 -38.03 -11.34 -6.59
C GLU A 154 -37.65 -10.24 -7.59
N ASP A 155 -38.52 -9.25 -7.78
CA ASP A 155 -38.35 -8.21 -8.79
C ASP A 155 -37.74 -6.91 -8.24
N GLY A 156 -37.25 -6.06 -9.15
CA GLY A 156 -37.05 -4.64 -8.87
C GLY A 156 -35.72 -4.23 -8.22
N PHE A 157 -34.65 -5.00 -8.42
CA PHE A 157 -33.30 -4.65 -7.94
C PHE A 157 -32.60 -3.66 -8.87
N ASP A 158 -32.00 -2.62 -8.31
CA ASP A 158 -31.24 -1.61 -9.06
C ASP A 158 -29.79 -2.07 -9.30
N LEU A 159 -29.27 -2.95 -8.44
CA LEU A 159 -27.94 -3.54 -8.57
C LEU A 159 -27.96 -5.02 -8.16
N VAL A 160 -27.46 -5.89 -9.04
CA VAL A 160 -27.21 -7.30 -8.77
C VAL A 160 -25.71 -7.58 -8.77
N VAL A 161 -25.20 -8.07 -7.65
CA VAL A 161 -23.80 -8.46 -7.47
C VAL A 161 -23.70 -9.98 -7.45
N GLY A 162 -23.05 -10.57 -8.45
CA GLY A 162 -22.73 -11.99 -8.48
C GLY A 162 -21.58 -12.32 -7.54
N ALA A 163 -21.87 -13.06 -6.47
CA ALA A 163 -20.92 -13.60 -5.50
C ALA A 163 -21.15 -15.11 -5.28
N ASP A 164 -21.78 -15.78 -6.25
CA ASP A 164 -22.33 -17.14 -6.20
C ASP A 164 -21.35 -18.21 -6.72
N GLY A 165 -20.08 -17.81 -6.85
CA GLY A 165 -18.97 -18.70 -7.08
C GLY A 165 -18.77 -19.12 -8.54
N ALA A 166 -18.05 -20.24 -8.71
CA ALA A 166 -17.57 -20.73 -10.00
C ALA A 166 -18.63 -20.77 -11.12
N TRP A 167 -19.83 -21.24 -10.78
CA TRP A 167 -20.93 -21.52 -11.71
C TRP A 167 -22.03 -20.45 -11.67
N SER A 168 -21.60 -19.19 -11.52
CA SER A 168 -22.46 -18.04 -11.33
C SER A 168 -23.64 -17.98 -12.31
N LYS A 169 -24.83 -17.67 -11.79
CA LYS A 169 -26.05 -17.37 -12.57
C LYS A 169 -26.18 -15.89 -12.91
N VAL A 170 -25.34 -15.05 -12.34
CA VAL A 170 -25.24 -13.61 -12.68
C VAL A 170 -24.25 -13.38 -13.83
N ARG A 171 -23.14 -14.14 -13.90
CA ARG A 171 -22.12 -13.99 -14.94
C ARG A 171 -22.65 -13.94 -16.38
N PRO A 172 -23.66 -14.75 -16.79
CA PRO A 172 -24.24 -14.68 -18.13
C PRO A 172 -24.76 -13.30 -18.57
N LEU A 173 -25.02 -12.40 -17.62
CA LEU A 173 -25.41 -11.01 -17.93
C LEU A 173 -24.23 -10.15 -18.43
N VAL A 174 -22.98 -10.52 -18.12
CA VAL A 174 -21.79 -9.76 -18.53
C VAL A 174 -20.87 -10.54 -19.46
N SER A 175 -20.93 -11.87 -19.46
CA SER A 175 -20.16 -12.73 -20.35
C SER A 175 -20.74 -14.14 -20.45
N ASP A 176 -20.60 -14.76 -21.62
CA ASP A 176 -20.89 -16.17 -21.89
C ASP A 176 -19.73 -17.13 -21.51
N GLN A 177 -18.60 -16.60 -21.04
CA GLN A 177 -17.43 -17.40 -20.67
C GLN A 177 -17.73 -18.35 -19.49
N LEU A 178 -17.61 -19.64 -19.76
CA LEU A 178 -17.71 -20.70 -18.76
C LEU A 178 -16.33 -21.00 -18.13
N PRO A 179 -16.30 -21.48 -16.86
CA PRO A 179 -15.10 -22.07 -16.28
C PRO A 179 -14.56 -23.21 -17.15
N VAL A 180 -13.25 -23.27 -17.30
CA VAL A 180 -12.52 -24.30 -18.04
C VAL A 180 -11.86 -25.26 -17.06
N TYR A 181 -11.92 -26.55 -17.35
CA TYR A 181 -11.26 -27.58 -16.56
C TYR A 181 -9.74 -27.34 -16.51
N SER A 182 -9.16 -27.35 -15.31
CA SER A 182 -7.74 -27.00 -15.11
C SER A 182 -6.79 -28.16 -15.35
N GLY A 183 -7.29 -29.34 -15.74
CA GLY A 183 -6.48 -30.55 -15.87
C GLY A 183 -6.15 -31.22 -14.54
N VAL A 184 -6.85 -30.89 -13.45
CA VAL A 184 -6.62 -31.45 -12.11
C VAL A 184 -7.89 -32.10 -11.56
N VAL A 185 -7.78 -33.35 -11.14
CA VAL A 185 -8.75 -34.03 -10.28
C VAL A 185 -8.19 -34.06 -8.87
N GLY A 186 -8.93 -33.53 -7.90
CA GLY A 186 -8.61 -33.59 -6.48
C GLY A 186 -9.48 -34.60 -5.75
N VAL A 187 -8.86 -35.44 -4.93
CA VAL A 187 -9.51 -36.34 -3.98
C VAL A 187 -9.33 -35.76 -2.59
N GLU A 188 -10.43 -35.27 -2.01
CA GLU A 188 -10.47 -34.80 -0.64
C GLU A 188 -10.68 -35.98 0.31
N LEU A 189 -9.86 -36.01 1.36
CA LEU A 189 -9.81 -37.00 2.43
C LEU A 189 -9.91 -36.26 3.76
N ASN A 190 -10.60 -36.84 4.74
CA ASN A 190 -10.66 -36.27 6.09
C ASN A 190 -10.28 -37.34 7.13
N ALA A 191 -9.53 -36.91 8.13
CA ALA A 191 -9.25 -37.65 9.35
C ALA A 191 -9.69 -36.79 10.55
N HIS A 192 -10.42 -37.38 11.49
CA HIS A 192 -10.95 -36.68 12.67
C HIS A 192 -10.33 -37.20 13.96
N LYS A 193 -10.26 -36.36 15.00
CA LYS A 193 -9.68 -36.71 16.30
C LYS A 193 -8.28 -37.33 16.15
N VAL A 194 -7.44 -36.73 15.31
CA VAL A 194 -6.15 -37.30 14.93
C VAL A 194 -5.20 -37.44 16.11
N SER A 195 -5.29 -36.60 17.13
CA SER A 195 -4.51 -36.75 18.37
C SER A 195 -4.96 -37.94 19.23
N GLU A 196 -6.22 -38.37 19.12
CA GLU A 196 -6.73 -39.53 19.88
C GLU A 196 -6.55 -40.84 19.10
N ASN A 197 -6.92 -40.84 17.82
CA ASN A 197 -7.07 -42.07 17.03
C ASN A 197 -5.94 -42.30 16.03
N HIS A 198 -5.19 -41.24 15.66
CA HIS A 198 -4.16 -41.29 14.62
C HIS A 198 -2.94 -40.43 15.01
N GLN A 199 -2.39 -40.64 16.21
CA GLN A 199 -1.33 -39.78 16.77
C GLN A 199 -0.16 -39.59 15.79
N TRP A 200 0.20 -40.65 15.06
CA TRP A 200 1.23 -40.58 14.02
C TRP A 200 0.93 -39.52 12.95
N LEU A 201 -0.32 -39.39 12.51
CA LEU A 201 -0.75 -38.49 11.44
C LEU A 201 -0.72 -37.04 11.95
N SER A 202 -1.14 -36.84 13.20
CA SER A 202 -1.00 -35.57 13.91
C SER A 202 0.48 -35.15 13.97
N ASP A 203 1.37 -36.05 14.38
CA ASP A 203 2.80 -35.77 14.51
C ASP A 203 3.48 -35.56 13.15
N TYR A 204 3.05 -36.32 12.15
CA TYR A 204 3.63 -36.26 10.80
C TYR A 204 3.29 -34.95 10.09
N VAL A 205 2.04 -34.50 10.15
CA VAL A 205 1.59 -33.23 9.54
C VAL A 205 2.02 -32.02 10.39
N GLY A 206 1.93 -32.13 11.71
CA GLY A 206 2.27 -31.07 12.65
C GLY A 206 1.13 -30.09 12.93
N ASN A 207 1.46 -28.84 13.22
CA ASN A 207 0.51 -27.81 13.65
C ASN A 207 -0.18 -27.07 12.50
N GLY A 208 0.41 -27.08 11.30
CA GLY A 208 -0.12 -26.37 10.13
C GLY A 208 -0.38 -27.28 8.93
N SER A 209 0.33 -27.02 7.83
CA SER A 209 0.13 -27.72 6.55
C SER A 209 1.37 -28.49 6.09
N LEU A 210 1.15 -29.68 5.53
CA LEU A 210 2.16 -30.51 4.86
C LEU A 210 1.91 -30.50 3.35
N PHE A 211 2.98 -30.34 2.56
CA PHE A 211 2.94 -30.34 1.11
C PHE A 211 3.93 -31.36 0.54
N MET A 212 3.46 -32.18 -0.39
CA MET A 212 4.26 -32.99 -1.30
C MET A 212 3.88 -32.66 -2.73
N PHE A 213 4.87 -32.30 -3.56
CA PHE A 213 4.72 -32.02 -4.99
C PHE A 213 5.61 -32.98 -5.77
N ASP A 214 5.06 -33.52 -6.86
CA ASP A 214 5.76 -34.42 -7.75
C ASP A 214 5.15 -34.36 -9.16
N GLU A 215 5.79 -35.03 -10.14
CA GLU A 215 5.35 -35.01 -11.53
C GLU A 215 3.90 -35.55 -11.65
N GLY A 216 2.99 -34.67 -12.06
CA GLY A 216 1.59 -35.02 -12.30
C GLY A 216 0.76 -35.31 -11.06
N ARG A 217 1.28 -35.17 -9.83
CA ARG A 217 0.53 -35.41 -8.59
C ARG A 217 1.00 -34.53 -7.44
N HIS A 218 0.11 -34.30 -6.48
CA HIS A 218 0.49 -33.70 -5.20
C HIS A 218 -0.36 -34.22 -4.05
N LEU A 219 0.12 -34.01 -2.82
CA LEU A 219 -0.61 -34.28 -1.59
C LEU A 219 -0.45 -33.07 -0.66
N ILE A 220 -1.56 -32.43 -0.32
CA ILE A 220 -1.60 -31.33 0.64
C ILE A 220 -2.41 -31.78 1.84
N CYS A 221 -1.86 -31.66 3.05
CA CYS A 221 -2.58 -31.89 4.30
C CYS A 221 -2.68 -30.58 5.06
N GLN A 222 -3.84 -30.28 5.61
CA GLN A 222 -4.08 -29.10 6.44
C GLN A 222 -4.71 -29.54 7.76
N ARG A 223 -4.12 -29.13 8.88
CA ARG A 223 -4.77 -29.27 10.18
C ARG A 223 -5.96 -28.32 10.26
N ASN A 224 -7.11 -28.81 10.70
CA ASN A 224 -8.36 -28.07 10.79
C ASN A 224 -8.88 -28.04 12.24
N ARG A 225 -10.05 -27.43 12.43
CA ARG A 225 -10.77 -27.41 13.71
C ARG A 225 -11.07 -28.82 14.23
N GLU A 226 -11.35 -28.93 15.53
CA GLU A 226 -11.81 -30.17 16.20
C GLU A 226 -10.83 -31.34 16.06
N ASP A 227 -9.53 -31.01 16.00
CA ASP A 227 -8.47 -32.00 15.89
C ASP A 227 -8.61 -32.88 14.63
N GLY A 228 -8.97 -32.26 13.50
CA GLY A 228 -9.04 -32.91 12.20
C GLY A 228 -7.86 -32.58 11.29
N ILE A 229 -7.59 -33.45 10.33
CA ILE A 229 -6.69 -33.20 9.19
C ILE A 229 -7.48 -33.45 7.90
N ARG A 230 -7.46 -32.46 7.01
CA ARG A 230 -7.98 -32.61 5.65
C ARG A 230 -6.83 -32.75 4.68
N ALA A 231 -6.86 -33.80 3.88
CA ALA A 231 -5.87 -34.04 2.84
C ALA A 231 -6.49 -33.92 1.44
N TYR A 232 -5.70 -33.44 0.50
CA TYR A 232 -6.04 -33.29 -0.91
C TYR A 232 -5.02 -34.05 -1.74
N ALA A 233 -5.36 -35.28 -2.13
CA ALA A 233 -4.58 -36.09 -3.05
C ALA A 233 -5.05 -35.77 -4.47
N SER A 234 -4.32 -34.91 -5.20
CA SER A 234 -4.74 -34.50 -6.55
C SER A 234 -3.76 -34.96 -7.62
N VAL A 235 -4.30 -35.23 -8.80
CA VAL A 235 -3.57 -35.78 -9.95
C VAL A 235 -3.91 -35.01 -11.23
N ARG A 236 -2.95 -34.95 -12.16
CA ARG A 236 -3.15 -34.42 -13.52
C ARG A 236 -3.77 -35.49 -14.39
N GLN A 237 -5.05 -35.35 -14.68
CA GLN A 237 -5.82 -36.32 -15.46
C GLN A 237 -6.86 -35.63 -16.34
N PRO A 238 -7.34 -36.26 -17.43
CA PRO A 238 -8.50 -35.80 -18.18
C PRO A 238 -9.74 -35.69 -17.28
N GLU A 239 -10.69 -34.83 -17.65
CA GLU A 239 -11.91 -34.62 -16.86
C GLU A 239 -12.75 -35.91 -16.70
N SER A 240 -12.74 -36.77 -17.72
CA SER A 240 -13.44 -38.06 -17.72
C SER A 240 -12.83 -39.10 -16.78
N TRP A 241 -11.63 -38.85 -16.24
CA TRP A 241 -10.88 -39.81 -15.43
C TRP A 241 -11.63 -40.29 -14.20
N ILE A 242 -12.50 -39.47 -13.59
CA ILE A 242 -13.33 -39.91 -12.46
C ILE A 242 -14.14 -41.16 -12.85
N LYS A 243 -14.65 -41.22 -14.08
CA LYS A 243 -15.41 -42.36 -14.61
C LYS A 243 -14.50 -43.46 -15.15
N ASP A 244 -13.43 -43.08 -15.83
CA ASP A 244 -12.61 -44.01 -16.62
C ASP A 244 -11.45 -44.64 -15.82
N SER A 245 -11.15 -44.13 -14.62
CA SER A 245 -10.02 -44.57 -13.80
C SER A 245 -10.11 -46.03 -13.35
N GLY A 246 -11.32 -46.60 -13.32
CA GLY A 246 -11.60 -47.90 -12.70
C GLY A 246 -11.41 -47.90 -11.18
N ILE A 247 -11.42 -46.71 -10.55
CA ILE A 247 -11.45 -46.57 -9.09
C ILE A 247 -12.93 -46.65 -8.64
N ASP A 248 -13.19 -47.50 -7.65
CA ASP A 248 -14.53 -47.66 -7.08
C ASP A 248 -14.80 -46.57 -6.02
N TRP A 249 -15.22 -45.39 -6.47
CA TRP A 249 -15.50 -44.24 -5.60
C TRP A 249 -16.67 -44.43 -4.63
N ASP A 250 -17.49 -45.46 -4.82
CA ASP A 250 -18.59 -45.79 -3.89
C ASP A 250 -18.09 -46.58 -2.67
N ASN A 251 -16.91 -47.20 -2.77
CA ASN A 251 -16.24 -47.89 -1.68
C ASN A 251 -14.99 -47.11 -1.22
N ASN A 252 -15.13 -46.32 -0.16
CA ASN A 252 -14.07 -45.44 0.34
C ASN A 252 -12.74 -46.17 0.62
N GLU A 253 -12.76 -47.36 1.22
CA GLU A 253 -11.54 -48.12 1.55
C GLU A 253 -10.85 -48.60 0.27
N LEU A 254 -11.62 -49.19 -0.65
CA LEU A 254 -11.10 -49.68 -1.92
C LEU A 254 -10.61 -48.52 -2.80
N ALA A 255 -11.33 -47.40 -2.85
CA ALA A 255 -10.95 -46.21 -3.58
C ALA A 255 -9.59 -45.66 -3.11
N ARG A 256 -9.37 -45.55 -1.80
CA ARG A 256 -8.08 -45.14 -1.23
C ARG A 256 -6.95 -46.08 -1.68
N LYS A 257 -7.17 -47.39 -1.56
CA LYS A 257 -6.20 -48.40 -1.96
C LYS A 257 -5.86 -48.30 -3.46
N GLN A 258 -6.88 -48.22 -4.32
CA GLN A 258 -6.70 -48.12 -5.77
C GLN A 258 -6.06 -46.79 -6.19
N LEU A 259 -6.38 -45.69 -5.51
CA LEU A 259 -5.73 -44.39 -5.72
C LEU A 259 -4.24 -44.48 -5.39
N ILE A 260 -3.88 -45.12 -4.27
CA ILE A 260 -2.48 -45.36 -3.90
C ILE A 260 -1.80 -46.24 -4.97
N GLU A 261 -2.38 -47.38 -5.31
CA GLU A 261 -1.81 -48.32 -6.29
C GLU A 261 -1.57 -47.68 -7.67
N LYS A 262 -2.47 -46.81 -8.13
CA LYS A 262 -2.38 -46.18 -9.46
C LYS A 262 -1.50 -44.93 -9.49
N HIS A 263 -1.50 -44.14 -8.42
CA HIS A 263 -0.95 -42.77 -8.46
C HIS A 263 0.04 -42.44 -7.35
N TYR A 264 0.22 -43.27 -6.32
CA TYR A 264 1.14 -42.98 -5.21
C TYR A 264 1.96 -44.22 -4.80
N SER A 265 2.03 -45.27 -5.62
CA SER A 265 2.62 -46.56 -5.25
C SER A 265 4.11 -46.48 -4.91
N ASP A 266 4.81 -45.61 -5.63
CA ASP A 266 6.24 -45.30 -5.53
C ASP A 266 6.55 -44.18 -4.52
N CYS A 267 5.53 -43.56 -3.91
CA CYS A 267 5.74 -42.65 -2.80
C CYS A 267 6.13 -43.43 -1.52
N HIS A 268 6.80 -42.73 -0.62
CA HIS A 268 7.15 -43.22 0.71
C HIS A 268 5.94 -43.73 1.49
N GLU A 269 6.15 -44.72 2.36
CA GLU A 269 5.08 -45.37 3.12
C GLU A 269 4.26 -44.37 3.94
N ASP A 270 4.89 -43.37 4.58
CA ASP A 270 4.16 -42.36 5.36
C ASP A 270 3.18 -41.53 4.51
N LEU A 271 3.54 -41.18 3.27
CA LEU A 271 2.64 -40.43 2.37
C LEU A 271 1.47 -41.30 1.91
N LYS A 272 1.73 -42.58 1.62
CA LYS A 272 0.68 -43.55 1.32
C LYS A 272 -0.25 -43.76 2.52
N ARG A 273 0.33 -43.79 3.72
CA ARG A 273 -0.38 -43.93 4.99
C ARG A 273 -1.33 -42.77 5.27
N VAL A 274 -0.97 -41.53 4.90
CA VAL A 274 -1.88 -40.37 4.97
C VAL A 274 -3.17 -40.63 4.19
N ILE A 275 -3.04 -41.18 2.99
CA ILE A 275 -4.20 -41.50 2.15
C ILE A 275 -4.96 -42.68 2.74
N ALA A 276 -4.26 -43.76 3.10
CA ALA A 276 -4.86 -45.01 3.56
C ALA A 276 -5.65 -44.86 4.87
N GLU A 277 -5.15 -44.07 5.81
CA GLU A 277 -5.72 -43.93 7.16
C GLU A 277 -6.73 -42.78 7.32
N ALA A 278 -7.16 -42.13 6.23
CA ALA A 278 -8.25 -41.17 6.31
C ALA A 278 -9.53 -41.85 6.86
N SER A 279 -10.10 -41.25 7.92
CA SER A 279 -11.14 -41.88 8.74
C SER A 279 -12.58 -41.66 8.24
N ASP A 280 -12.78 -40.79 7.25
CA ASP A 280 -14.10 -40.40 6.74
C ASP A 280 -14.25 -40.66 5.22
N GLY A 281 -15.39 -40.25 4.65
CA GLY A 281 -15.72 -40.34 3.23
C GLY A 281 -14.81 -39.51 2.32
N LEU A 282 -14.66 -39.99 1.09
CA LEU A 282 -13.91 -39.32 0.03
C LEU A 282 -14.81 -38.36 -0.74
N THR A 283 -14.25 -37.23 -1.16
CA THR A 283 -14.93 -36.37 -2.14
C THR A 283 -14.02 -36.10 -3.33
N VAL A 284 -14.44 -36.54 -4.51
CA VAL A 284 -13.68 -36.35 -5.75
C VAL A 284 -14.23 -35.14 -6.49
N ARG A 285 -13.35 -34.22 -6.90
CA ARG A 285 -13.73 -32.98 -7.60
C ARG A 285 -12.74 -32.64 -8.71
N THR A 286 -13.28 -32.19 -9.83
CA THR A 286 -12.52 -31.54 -10.89
C THR A 286 -12.31 -30.06 -10.57
N LEU A 287 -11.09 -29.57 -10.66
CA LEU A 287 -10.81 -28.14 -10.50
C LEU A 287 -11.01 -27.40 -11.82
N HIS A 288 -11.58 -26.21 -11.73
CA HIS A 288 -11.88 -25.34 -12.86
C HIS A 288 -11.32 -23.95 -12.60
N MET A 289 -11.11 -23.19 -13.67
CA MET A 289 -10.67 -21.80 -13.62
C MET A 289 -11.25 -21.02 -14.79
N LEU A 290 -11.35 -19.70 -14.66
CA LEU A 290 -11.57 -18.83 -15.81
C LEU A 290 -10.24 -18.59 -16.54
N PRO A 291 -10.27 -18.25 -17.85
CA PRO A 291 -9.07 -17.90 -18.58
C PRO A 291 -8.32 -16.75 -17.91
N VAL A 292 -6.99 -16.84 -17.87
CA VAL A 292 -6.13 -15.78 -17.33
C VAL A 292 -6.37 -14.49 -18.13
N GLY A 293 -6.68 -13.40 -17.43
CA GLY A 293 -7.02 -12.12 -18.06
C GLY A 293 -8.47 -12.01 -18.52
N PHE A 294 -9.36 -12.91 -18.08
CA PHE A 294 -10.80 -12.79 -18.26
C PHE A 294 -11.30 -11.40 -17.80
N ARG A 295 -12.09 -10.79 -18.68
CA ARG A 295 -12.61 -9.42 -18.60
C ARG A 295 -13.96 -9.36 -19.30
N TRP A 296 -14.83 -8.46 -18.86
CA TRP A 296 -16.06 -8.09 -19.56
C TRP A 296 -16.16 -6.57 -19.73
N SER A 297 -17.13 -6.13 -20.52
CA SER A 297 -17.49 -4.71 -20.61
C SER A 297 -18.46 -4.34 -19.49
N PRO A 298 -18.28 -3.19 -18.80
CA PRO A 298 -19.16 -2.76 -17.73
C PRO A 298 -20.63 -2.76 -18.16
N ARG A 299 -21.50 -3.31 -17.31
CA ARG A 299 -22.96 -3.34 -17.52
C ARG A 299 -23.66 -2.61 -16.39
N PRO A 300 -24.47 -1.57 -16.67
CA PRO A 300 -25.24 -0.89 -15.63
C PRO A 300 -26.09 -1.87 -14.80
N GLY A 301 -26.06 -1.70 -13.48
CA GLY A 301 -26.82 -2.51 -12.53
C GLY A 301 -26.37 -3.96 -12.34
N VAL A 302 -25.25 -4.40 -12.95
CA VAL A 302 -24.73 -5.77 -12.78
C VAL A 302 -23.22 -5.77 -12.65
N THR A 303 -22.70 -6.45 -11.64
CA THR A 303 -21.26 -6.74 -11.54
C THR A 303 -21.00 -8.07 -10.83
N LEU A 304 -19.74 -8.51 -10.81
CA LEU A 304 -19.32 -9.78 -10.22
C LEU A 304 -18.16 -9.55 -9.24
N LEU A 305 -18.02 -10.42 -8.23
CA LEU A 305 -16.86 -10.47 -7.34
C LEU A 305 -16.46 -11.90 -6.98
N GLY A 306 -15.24 -12.08 -6.47
CA GLY A 306 -14.73 -13.39 -6.07
C GLY A 306 -14.74 -14.41 -7.19
N ASP A 307 -15.00 -15.68 -6.87
CA ASP A 307 -15.02 -16.78 -7.86
C ASP A 307 -16.07 -16.59 -8.97
N ALA A 308 -17.10 -15.76 -8.76
CA ALA A 308 -18.02 -15.39 -9.83
C ALA A 308 -17.33 -14.52 -10.89
N ALA A 309 -16.40 -13.66 -10.49
CA ALA A 309 -15.63 -12.79 -11.38
C ALA A 309 -14.37 -13.46 -11.95
N HIS A 310 -13.61 -14.19 -11.13
CA HIS A 310 -12.23 -14.57 -11.47
C HIS A 310 -11.80 -15.90 -10.84
N LEU A 311 -12.68 -16.90 -10.90
CA LEU A 311 -12.38 -18.28 -10.47
C LEU A 311 -10.97 -18.71 -10.91
N MET A 312 -10.17 -19.10 -9.93
CA MET A 312 -8.80 -19.53 -10.12
C MET A 312 -8.50 -20.79 -9.30
N THR A 313 -7.46 -21.52 -9.69
CA THR A 313 -7.04 -22.72 -8.93
C THR A 313 -6.44 -22.33 -7.57
N PRO A 314 -6.49 -23.20 -6.55
CA PRO A 314 -6.12 -22.82 -5.18
C PRO A 314 -4.60 -22.77 -4.92
N PHE A 315 -3.75 -23.05 -5.91
CA PHE A 315 -2.31 -23.31 -5.73
C PHE A 315 -1.43 -22.07 -5.42
N ALA A 316 -2.06 -20.94 -5.07
CA ALA A 316 -1.38 -19.79 -4.46
C ALA A 316 -2.00 -19.33 -3.13
N GLY A 317 -3.11 -19.93 -2.67
CA GLY A 317 -3.75 -19.59 -1.38
C GLY A 317 -4.40 -18.21 -1.32
N VAL A 318 -4.77 -17.59 -2.45
CA VAL A 318 -5.19 -16.17 -2.49
C VAL A 318 -6.69 -15.93 -2.65
N GLY A 319 -7.47 -16.91 -3.09
CA GLY A 319 -8.84 -16.69 -3.59
C GLY A 319 -9.76 -15.89 -2.66
N VAL A 320 -9.82 -16.26 -1.37
CA VAL A 320 -10.67 -15.54 -0.39
C VAL A 320 -10.17 -14.11 -0.16
N ASN A 321 -8.86 -13.88 -0.10
CA ASN A 321 -8.29 -12.54 0.05
C ASN A 321 -8.67 -11.63 -1.12
N VAL A 322 -8.65 -12.17 -2.35
CA VAL A 322 -9.06 -11.41 -3.54
C VAL A 322 -10.56 -11.08 -3.47
N ALA A 323 -11.42 -12.06 -3.17
CA ALA A 323 -12.87 -11.85 -3.06
C ALA A 323 -13.26 -10.81 -1.99
N MET A 324 -12.58 -10.83 -0.83
CA MET A 324 -12.81 -9.84 0.22
C MET A 324 -12.29 -8.45 -0.16
N THR A 325 -11.18 -8.39 -0.91
CA THR A 325 -10.68 -7.12 -1.47
C THR A 325 -11.66 -6.54 -2.47
N ASP A 326 -12.24 -7.37 -3.35
CA ASP A 326 -13.28 -6.94 -4.29
C ASP A 326 -14.46 -6.32 -3.55
N SER A 327 -14.91 -7.00 -2.49
CA SER A 327 -16.03 -6.56 -1.64
C SER A 327 -15.76 -5.19 -1.03
N MET A 328 -14.56 -4.99 -0.49
CA MET A 328 -14.12 -3.70 0.05
C MET A 328 -14.06 -2.61 -1.03
N CYS A 329 -13.51 -2.91 -2.21
CA CYS A 329 -13.39 -1.95 -3.30
C CYS A 329 -14.76 -1.54 -3.85
N LEU A 330 -15.64 -2.51 -4.12
CA LEU A 330 -17.00 -2.26 -4.61
C LEU A 330 -17.82 -1.47 -3.60
N ALA A 331 -17.77 -1.84 -2.31
CA ALA A 331 -18.46 -1.09 -1.26
C ALA A 331 -18.00 0.38 -1.21
N LYS A 332 -16.68 0.64 -1.31
CA LYS A 332 -16.14 2.00 -1.33
C LYS A 332 -16.59 2.80 -2.55
N ALA A 333 -16.63 2.17 -3.71
CA ALA A 333 -17.08 2.81 -4.94
C ALA A 333 -18.58 3.20 -4.84
N LEU A 334 -19.42 2.30 -4.31
CA LEU A 334 -20.84 2.58 -4.06
C LEU A 334 -21.03 3.70 -3.03
N LEU A 335 -20.31 3.66 -1.92
CA LEU A 335 -20.40 4.66 -0.85
C LEU A 335 -19.97 6.06 -1.30
N LYS A 336 -19.00 6.15 -2.22
CA LYS A 336 -18.57 7.42 -2.83
C LYS A 336 -19.69 8.09 -3.65
N GLN A 337 -20.64 7.29 -4.15
CA GLN A 337 -21.77 7.75 -4.95
C GLN A 337 -23.06 7.94 -4.14
N ARG A 338 -23.02 7.73 -2.81
CA ARG A 338 -24.19 7.77 -1.92
C ARG A 338 -25.02 9.04 -2.07
N ASP A 339 -24.35 10.19 -2.15
CA ASP A 339 -24.99 11.50 -2.23
C ASP A 339 -25.54 11.81 -3.64
N ASN A 340 -25.14 11.03 -4.65
CA ASN A 340 -25.55 11.22 -6.05
C ASN A 340 -26.74 10.32 -6.44
N PHE A 341 -27.10 9.32 -5.62
CA PHE A 341 -28.19 8.38 -5.93
C PHE A 341 -29.55 9.05 -6.10
N GLU A 342 -29.81 10.17 -5.41
CA GLU A 342 -31.06 10.93 -5.57
C GLU A 342 -31.13 11.69 -6.89
N ALA A 343 -29.99 12.17 -7.38
CA ALA A 343 -29.92 12.92 -8.64
C ALA A 343 -29.89 12.00 -9.86
N ASP A 344 -29.08 10.94 -9.81
CA ASP A 344 -28.93 9.97 -10.91
C ASP A 344 -28.51 8.61 -10.35
N LEU A 345 -29.50 7.80 -9.95
CA LEU A 345 -29.27 6.46 -9.40
C LEU A 345 -28.48 5.56 -10.36
N GLN A 346 -28.88 5.53 -11.64
CA GLN A 346 -28.35 4.59 -12.63
C GLN A 346 -26.94 4.99 -13.09
N GLY A 347 -26.72 6.27 -13.36
CA GLY A 347 -25.38 6.79 -13.67
C GLY A 347 -24.40 6.61 -12.49
N SER A 348 -24.88 6.85 -11.27
CA SER A 348 -24.09 6.64 -10.05
C SER A 348 -23.69 5.18 -9.82
N ILE A 349 -24.62 4.24 -10.01
CA ILE A 349 -24.31 2.80 -9.94
C ILE A 349 -23.31 2.41 -11.03
N LYS A 350 -23.51 2.89 -12.27
CA LYS A 350 -22.59 2.62 -13.38
C LYS A 350 -21.18 3.13 -13.07
N GLU A 351 -21.04 4.37 -12.57
CA GLU A 351 -19.73 4.94 -12.22
C GLU A 351 -19.05 4.13 -11.09
N ALA A 352 -19.80 3.70 -10.08
CA ALA A 352 -19.28 2.84 -9.01
C ALA A 352 -18.79 1.49 -9.54
N ILE A 353 -19.53 0.86 -10.45
CA ILE A 353 -19.12 -0.40 -11.09
C ILE A 353 -17.84 -0.19 -11.89
N GLU A 354 -17.76 0.86 -12.72
CA GLU A 354 -16.58 1.16 -13.54
C GLU A 354 -15.34 1.46 -12.70
N GLU A 355 -15.49 2.19 -11.59
CA GLU A 355 -14.41 2.47 -10.63
C GLU A 355 -13.91 1.19 -9.92
N TYR A 356 -14.79 0.22 -9.71
CA TYR A 356 -14.46 -1.07 -9.10
C TYR A 356 -13.81 -2.06 -10.09
N GLU A 357 -14.41 -2.23 -11.27
CA GLU A 357 -14.07 -3.33 -12.19
C GLU A 357 -12.67 -3.18 -12.78
N GLU A 358 -12.25 -1.97 -13.18
CA GLU A 358 -10.95 -1.78 -13.83
C GLU A 358 -9.77 -2.17 -12.90
N PRO A 359 -9.68 -1.70 -11.63
CA PRO A 359 -8.68 -2.19 -10.69
C PRO A 359 -8.85 -3.67 -10.32
N MET A 360 -10.08 -4.18 -10.32
CA MET A 360 -10.36 -5.60 -10.04
C MET A 360 -9.78 -6.49 -11.15
N PHE A 361 -9.98 -6.17 -12.43
CA PHE A 361 -9.44 -6.95 -13.56
C PHE A 361 -7.92 -7.07 -13.50
N VAL A 362 -7.23 -5.97 -13.19
CA VAL A 362 -5.78 -5.93 -13.04
C VAL A 362 -5.32 -6.88 -11.93
N ARG A 363 -5.92 -6.76 -10.74
CA ARG A 363 -5.59 -7.60 -9.58
C ARG A 363 -5.92 -9.06 -9.86
N ALA A 364 -7.07 -9.33 -10.46
CA ALA A 364 -7.53 -10.67 -10.79
C ALA A 364 -6.56 -11.35 -11.78
N LYS A 365 -6.12 -10.65 -12.83
CA LYS A 365 -5.11 -11.17 -13.77
C LYS A 365 -3.81 -11.55 -13.06
N GLU A 366 -3.28 -10.68 -12.20
CA GLU A 366 -2.04 -10.95 -11.46
C GLU A 366 -2.14 -12.24 -10.61
N PHE A 367 -3.24 -12.42 -9.88
CA PHE A 367 -3.44 -13.61 -9.06
C PHE A 367 -3.81 -14.86 -9.87
N MET A 368 -4.51 -14.72 -11.01
CA MET A 368 -4.73 -15.81 -11.95
C MET A 368 -3.41 -16.31 -12.58
N GLU A 369 -2.50 -15.41 -12.93
CA GLU A 369 -1.15 -15.78 -13.40
C GLU A 369 -0.34 -16.49 -12.31
N LEU A 370 -0.40 -15.97 -11.07
CA LEU A 370 0.29 -16.57 -9.93
C LEU A 370 -0.22 -17.98 -9.61
N THR A 371 -1.55 -18.17 -9.58
CA THR A 371 -2.16 -19.48 -9.34
C THR A 371 -1.90 -20.45 -10.48
N TYR A 372 -1.86 -19.97 -11.72
CA TYR A 372 -1.47 -20.78 -12.89
C TYR A 372 -0.01 -21.24 -12.81
N GLN A 373 0.91 -20.38 -12.39
CA GLN A 373 2.30 -20.79 -12.11
C GLN A 373 2.37 -21.79 -10.96
N GLY A 374 1.55 -21.58 -9.92
CA GLY A 374 1.37 -22.53 -8.81
C GLY A 374 0.93 -23.91 -9.31
N LEU A 375 -0.08 -23.96 -10.19
CA LEU A 375 -0.56 -25.18 -10.86
C LEU A 375 0.57 -25.90 -11.60
N GLN A 376 1.44 -25.19 -12.32
CA GLN A 376 2.56 -25.87 -13.00
C GLN A 376 3.59 -26.39 -11.98
N SER A 377 3.94 -25.59 -10.98
CA SER A 377 4.96 -25.93 -10.00
C SER A 377 4.54 -27.02 -8.99
N HIS A 378 3.26 -27.12 -8.63
CA HIS A 378 2.80 -28.12 -7.65
C HIS A 378 2.73 -29.53 -8.23
N PHE A 379 2.75 -29.64 -9.57
CA PHE A 379 2.67 -30.90 -10.30
C PHE A 379 3.93 -31.18 -11.12
N SER A 380 5.06 -30.56 -10.76
CA SER A 380 6.38 -30.85 -11.36
C SER A 380 7.27 -31.63 -10.39
N ALA A 381 8.13 -32.49 -10.93
CA ALA A 381 9.07 -33.29 -10.14
C ALA A 381 9.97 -32.46 -9.19
N ASP A 382 10.30 -31.22 -9.56
CA ASP A 382 11.18 -30.32 -8.78
C ASP A 382 10.40 -29.26 -7.97
N GLY A 383 9.07 -29.38 -7.87
CA GLY A 383 8.20 -28.39 -7.23
C GLY A 383 8.58 -28.08 -5.78
N ILE A 384 8.88 -29.12 -5.00
CA ILE A 384 9.36 -28.97 -3.61
C ILE A 384 10.69 -28.22 -3.57
N ASP A 385 11.65 -28.57 -4.43
CA ASP A 385 12.96 -27.92 -4.49
C ASP A 385 12.87 -26.45 -4.91
N GLN A 386 11.96 -26.11 -5.84
CA GLN A 386 11.66 -24.72 -6.18
C GLN A 386 11.12 -23.94 -4.97
N ARG A 387 10.21 -24.54 -4.19
CA ARG A 387 9.63 -23.89 -3.00
C ARG A 387 10.65 -23.74 -1.87
N VAL A 388 11.47 -24.75 -1.61
CA VAL A 388 12.56 -24.70 -0.63
C VAL A 388 13.57 -23.60 -0.98
N ARG A 389 13.98 -23.49 -2.25
CA ARG A 389 14.90 -22.42 -2.70
C ARG A 389 14.34 -21.02 -2.44
N LYS A 390 13.03 -20.81 -2.66
CA LYS A 390 12.36 -19.53 -2.34
C LYS A 390 12.38 -19.24 -0.84
N LEU A 391 12.14 -20.25 0.00
CA LEU A 391 12.14 -20.10 1.47
C LEU A 391 13.55 -19.84 2.02
N GLN A 392 14.55 -20.57 1.55
CA GLN A 392 15.95 -20.34 1.92
C GLN A 392 16.41 -18.93 1.55
N ALA A 393 16.03 -18.44 0.36
CA ALA A 393 16.32 -17.07 -0.03
C ALA A 393 15.66 -16.05 0.92
N ARG A 394 14.42 -16.30 1.36
CA ARG A 394 13.73 -15.46 2.35
C ARG A 394 14.37 -15.52 3.73
N VAL A 395 14.75 -16.70 4.21
CA VAL A 395 15.45 -16.84 5.50
C VAL A 395 16.77 -16.09 5.47
N LYS A 396 17.58 -16.30 4.43
CA LYS A 396 18.83 -15.56 4.24
C LYS A 396 18.59 -14.05 4.26
N GLN A 397 17.56 -13.57 3.56
CA GLN A 397 17.18 -12.17 3.59
C GLN A 397 16.84 -11.69 5.01
N LEU A 398 16.01 -12.43 5.76
CA LEU A 398 15.61 -12.12 7.14
C LEU A 398 16.80 -12.12 8.11
N GLU A 399 17.67 -13.11 8.01
CA GLU A 399 18.91 -13.21 8.77
C GLU A 399 19.86 -12.06 8.45
N ASP A 400 20.00 -11.68 7.19
CA ASP A 400 20.80 -10.53 6.79
C ASP A 400 20.20 -9.23 7.36
N MET A 401 18.86 -9.11 7.45
CA MET A 401 18.22 -7.98 8.16
C MET A 401 18.50 -7.99 9.66
N LYS A 402 18.44 -9.16 10.30
CA LYS A 402 18.72 -9.31 11.75
C LYS A 402 20.18 -9.08 12.07
N LYS A 403 21.11 -9.60 11.25
CA LYS A 403 22.55 -9.36 11.35
C LYS A 403 22.84 -7.88 11.17
N ALA A 404 22.28 -7.21 10.16
CA ALA A 404 22.43 -5.76 9.97
C ALA A 404 21.89 -4.94 11.16
N LYS A 405 20.82 -5.40 11.83
CA LYS A 405 20.33 -4.80 13.08
C LYS A 405 21.25 -5.08 14.29
N LYS A 406 21.88 -6.27 14.37
CA LYS A 406 22.80 -6.64 15.46
C LYS A 406 24.20 -6.04 15.30
N THR A 407 24.75 -5.92 14.09
CA THR A 407 26.00 -5.20 13.84
C THR A 407 25.86 -3.69 14.01
N SER A 408 24.64 -3.16 14.07
CA SER A 408 24.34 -1.81 14.53
C SER A 408 24.41 -1.65 16.07
N GLU A 409 24.58 -2.74 16.84
CA GLU A 409 24.61 -2.73 18.32
C GLU A 409 25.96 -3.19 18.95
N TYR A 410 27.03 -3.48 18.19
CA TYR A 410 28.36 -3.81 18.74
C TYR A 410 29.38 -2.70 18.51
N HIS A 411 30.17 -2.40 19.56
CA HIS A 411 31.11 -1.29 19.65
C HIS A 411 32.18 -1.28 18.54
N PRO A 412 32.55 -0.09 18.01
CA PRO A 412 33.49 0.03 16.91
C PRO A 412 34.94 -0.14 17.39
N THR A 413 35.55 -1.28 17.09
CA THR A 413 37.02 -1.45 17.10
C THR A 413 37.52 -1.66 15.67
N HIS A 414 37.54 -0.57 14.91
CA HIS A 414 38.56 -0.14 13.93
C HIS A 414 37.98 0.89 12.96
N THR A 415 38.07 2.16 13.40
CA THR A 415 38.44 3.35 12.61
C THR A 415 38.26 3.32 11.09
N LEU A 416 37.09 3.80 10.63
CA LEU A 416 37.04 4.92 9.69
C LEU A 416 36.55 6.14 10.51
N ASN A 417 37.46 7.08 10.75
CA ASN A 417 37.18 8.30 11.49
C ASN A 417 36.13 9.16 10.75
N MET A 418 34.86 9.01 11.12
CA MET A 418 33.85 10.06 11.05
C MET A 418 33.30 10.28 12.48
N PRO A 419 33.96 11.12 13.30
CA PRO A 419 33.44 11.49 14.60
C PRO A 419 32.35 12.55 14.41
N LEU A 420 31.08 12.15 14.25
CA LEU A 420 29.91 13.03 14.46
C LEU A 420 28.55 12.31 14.52
N VAL A 421 28.44 11.04 14.10
CA VAL A 421 27.12 10.36 14.03
C VAL A 421 26.60 9.86 15.39
N SER A 422 27.46 9.62 16.38
CA SER A 422 27.03 9.06 17.68
C SER A 422 26.43 10.08 18.67
N ALA A 423 26.50 11.38 18.39
CA ALA A 423 26.05 12.44 19.31
C ALA A 423 24.69 13.08 18.94
N LEU A 424 24.09 12.72 17.81
CA LEU A 424 22.80 13.29 17.36
C LEU A 424 21.57 12.48 17.83
N SER A 425 21.78 11.35 18.53
CA SER A 425 20.73 10.44 19.00
C SER A 425 19.97 10.90 20.26
N SER A 426 20.26 12.09 20.81
CA SER A 426 19.65 12.55 22.05
C SER A 426 18.29 13.25 21.90
N TYR A 427 17.77 13.46 20.68
CA TYR A 427 16.42 13.99 20.48
C TYR A 427 15.42 12.85 20.22
N LYS A 428 14.84 12.33 21.29
CA LYS A 428 13.90 11.21 21.24
C LYS A 428 12.69 11.55 20.35
N TRP A 429 12.50 10.78 19.27
CA TRP A 429 11.21 10.67 18.55
C TRP A 429 10.06 10.42 19.54
N LYS A 430 10.33 9.56 20.53
CA LYS A 430 9.47 9.31 21.67
C LYS A 430 9.49 10.51 22.62
N PHE A 431 8.44 11.33 22.60
CA PHE A 431 7.92 11.84 23.87
C PHE A 431 7.75 10.59 24.76
N LYS A 432 8.43 10.54 25.90
CA LYS A 432 8.28 9.40 26.82
C LYS A 432 6.80 9.35 27.24
N ASN A 433 6.05 8.39 26.71
CA ASN A 433 4.70 8.09 27.16
C ASN A 433 4.67 7.47 28.57
N ASP A 434 5.80 7.36 29.27
CA ASP A 434 5.86 6.76 30.61
C ASP A 434 5.57 7.77 31.74
N SER A 435 5.17 9.01 31.44
CA SER A 435 4.78 9.97 32.47
C SER A 435 3.78 11.03 31.97
N GLY A 436 2.52 10.64 31.76
CA GLY A 436 1.35 11.49 32.01
C GLY A 436 1.33 12.95 31.54
N THR A 437 1.98 13.34 30.43
CA THR A 437 1.86 14.71 29.92
C THR A 437 0.55 14.87 29.16
N THR A 438 -0.44 15.45 29.84
CA THR A 438 -1.72 15.86 29.27
C THR A 438 -1.49 16.81 28.09
N ALA A 439 -2.22 16.63 26.99
CA ALA A 439 -2.26 17.62 25.91
C ALA A 439 -2.70 18.98 26.48
N LEU A 440 -1.99 20.04 26.14
CA LEU A 440 -2.36 21.40 26.59
C LEU A 440 -3.54 21.93 25.78
N HIS A 441 -3.61 21.51 24.52
CA HIS A 441 -4.72 21.77 23.63
C HIS A 441 -4.89 20.60 22.67
N THR A 442 -6.11 20.40 22.18
CA THR A 442 -6.42 19.37 21.19
C THR A 442 -7.23 20.02 20.07
N ILE A 443 -6.79 19.83 18.83
CA ILE A 443 -7.47 20.33 17.63
C ILE A 443 -8.15 19.15 16.95
N PRO A 444 -9.48 18.95 17.13
CA PRO A 444 -10.20 17.86 16.48
C PRO A 444 -10.49 18.19 15.02
N LEU A 445 -10.44 17.19 14.15
CA LEU A 445 -10.68 17.30 12.71
C LEU A 445 -12.06 17.93 12.42
N LEU A 446 -13.09 17.51 13.16
CA LEU A 446 -14.45 18.04 13.04
C LEU A 446 -14.52 19.56 13.26
N SER A 447 -13.65 20.10 14.12
CA SER A 447 -13.66 21.54 14.36
C SER A 447 -13.17 22.34 13.16
N ILE A 448 -12.40 21.74 12.26
CA ILE A 448 -11.83 22.38 11.07
C ILE A 448 -12.82 22.32 9.89
N ASN A 449 -13.57 21.23 9.78
CA ASN A 449 -14.51 21.00 8.68
C ASN A 449 -15.75 21.91 8.71
N ASN A 450 -16.00 22.61 9.83
CA ASN A 450 -17.15 23.53 9.98
C ASN A 450 -16.85 24.98 9.55
N GLU A 451 -15.61 25.31 9.16
CA GLU A 451 -15.25 26.64 8.66
C GLU A 451 -15.48 26.71 7.14
N GLU A 452 -16.73 26.86 6.72
CA GLU A 452 -17.08 27.14 5.32
C GLU A 452 -16.73 28.59 4.97
N THR A 453 -15.49 28.84 4.54
CA THR A 453 -15.20 30.06 3.78
C THR A 453 -15.61 29.84 2.31
N ALA A 454 -16.37 30.79 1.74
CA ALA A 454 -16.80 30.74 0.33
C ALA A 454 -15.64 30.95 -0.66
N ASP A 455 -14.49 31.42 -0.16
CA ASP A 455 -13.35 31.77 -1.00
C ASP A 455 -12.62 30.52 -1.53
N LYS A 456 -12.25 30.59 -2.81
CA LYS A 456 -11.37 29.60 -3.42
C LYS A 456 -9.94 29.81 -2.94
N ILE A 457 -9.30 28.74 -2.50
CA ILE A 457 -7.89 28.73 -2.14
C ILE A 457 -7.09 28.50 -3.41
N VAL A 458 -6.33 29.51 -3.81
CA VAL A 458 -5.48 29.49 -5.00
C VAL A 458 -4.06 29.87 -4.59
N LEU A 459 -3.09 29.13 -5.12
CA LEU A 459 -1.68 29.47 -4.97
C LEU A 459 -1.32 30.55 -6.00
N THR A 460 -0.82 31.69 -5.52
CA THR A 460 -0.45 32.83 -6.36
C THR A 460 0.94 33.34 -6.02
N ASN A 461 1.53 34.12 -6.94
CA ASN A 461 2.84 34.77 -6.74
C ASN A 461 3.96 33.78 -6.39
N TYR A 462 4.01 32.64 -7.08
CA TYR A 462 5.09 31.68 -6.92
C TYR A 462 6.44 32.30 -7.32
N GLN A 463 7.40 32.23 -6.42
CA GLN A 463 8.76 32.71 -6.63
C GLN A 463 9.76 31.71 -6.06
N GLN A 464 10.75 31.31 -6.86
CA GLN A 464 11.91 30.61 -6.34
C GLN A 464 12.81 31.59 -5.60
N ILE A 465 13.05 31.31 -4.32
CA ILE A 465 13.82 32.18 -3.43
C ILE A 465 15.26 31.68 -3.31
N ALA A 466 15.44 30.41 -3.04
CA ALA A 466 16.76 29.83 -2.84
C ALA A 466 16.75 28.34 -3.20
N SER A 467 17.94 27.77 -3.30
CA SER A 467 18.10 26.32 -3.48
C SER A 467 19.43 25.88 -2.89
N TYR A 468 19.59 24.58 -2.70
CA TYR A 468 20.86 24.00 -2.29
C TYR A 468 20.95 22.52 -2.64
N ASN A 469 22.18 22.00 -2.74
CA ASN A 469 22.44 20.56 -2.73
C ASN A 469 23.08 20.13 -1.42
N TRP A 470 22.78 18.92 -0.95
CA TRP A 470 23.60 18.25 0.05
C TRP A 470 24.78 17.52 -0.59
N THR A 471 25.93 17.51 0.08
CA THR A 471 27.08 16.67 -0.29
C THR A 471 27.37 15.60 0.75
N ASP A 472 28.16 14.59 0.39
CA ASP A 472 28.62 13.49 1.26
C ASP A 472 29.89 13.78 2.07
N GLU A 473 30.18 15.06 2.34
CA GLU A 473 31.30 15.41 3.23
C GLU A 473 31.08 14.97 4.69
N GLN A 474 32.19 14.79 5.43
CA GLN A 474 32.15 14.40 6.85
C GLN A 474 31.46 15.41 7.76
N VAL A 475 31.52 16.68 7.37
CA VAL A 475 30.81 17.78 8.04
C VAL A 475 29.54 18.05 7.24
N PRO A 476 28.39 18.37 7.87
CA PRO A 476 27.20 18.76 7.14
C PRO A 476 27.51 19.92 6.19
N THR A 477 27.49 19.64 4.88
CA THR A 477 27.89 20.59 3.84
C THR A 477 26.80 20.73 2.79
N ILE A 478 26.47 21.98 2.44
CA ILE A 478 25.56 22.30 1.34
C ILE A 478 26.24 23.17 0.27
N LEU A 479 25.88 22.95 -0.99
CA LEU A 479 26.22 23.82 -2.11
C LEU A 479 25.07 24.78 -2.37
N VAL A 480 25.34 26.07 -2.47
CA VAL A 480 24.32 27.12 -2.63
C VAL A 480 24.70 28.00 -3.83
N PRO A 481 23.80 28.24 -4.81
CA PRO A 481 22.43 27.75 -4.88
C PRO A 481 22.34 26.25 -5.22
N GLY A 482 23.46 25.59 -5.51
CA GLY A 482 23.44 24.23 -6.03
C GLY A 482 22.82 24.17 -7.43
N ARG A 483 22.52 22.96 -7.92
CA ARG A 483 21.74 22.68 -9.14
C ARG A 483 21.13 21.26 -9.04
N PRO A 484 19.87 21.03 -9.47
CA PRO A 484 19.32 19.67 -9.52
C PRO A 484 20.07 18.83 -10.58
N PRO A 485 19.99 17.49 -10.51
CA PRO A 485 20.60 16.66 -11.53
C PRO A 485 19.78 16.78 -12.83
N LYS A 486 20.46 16.74 -13.97
CA LYS A 486 19.87 16.89 -15.30
C LYS A 486 19.28 15.56 -15.75
N TRP A 487 18.12 15.61 -16.40
CA TRP A 487 17.56 14.48 -17.15
C TRP A 487 18.55 14.06 -18.24
N SER A 488 19.15 12.88 -18.07
CA SER A 488 20.23 12.33 -18.88
C SER A 488 19.96 10.83 -19.10
N PRO A 489 18.98 10.46 -19.94
CA PRO A 489 18.63 9.06 -20.15
C PRO A 489 19.78 8.33 -20.88
N PRO A 490 20.11 7.09 -20.48
CA PRO A 490 21.07 6.27 -21.22
C PRO A 490 20.47 5.77 -22.55
N SER A 491 21.29 5.16 -23.39
CA SER A 491 20.80 4.42 -24.56
C SER A 491 19.84 3.31 -24.13
N LEU A 492 18.69 3.23 -24.81
CA LEU A 492 17.65 2.23 -24.57
C LEU A 492 17.69 1.14 -25.65
N PRO A 493 17.31 -0.11 -25.33
CA PRO A 493 16.82 -0.58 -24.03
C PRO A 493 17.94 -0.70 -22.99
N THR A 494 17.60 -0.49 -21.72
CA THR A 494 18.52 -0.67 -20.59
C THR A 494 17.92 -1.60 -19.54
N THR A 495 18.77 -2.18 -18.69
CA THR A 495 18.33 -3.04 -17.58
C THR A 495 18.74 -2.42 -16.26
N LEU A 496 17.74 -2.00 -15.48
CA LEU A 496 17.93 -1.46 -14.15
C LEU A 496 18.14 -2.57 -13.13
N LYS A 497 19.00 -2.30 -12.15
CA LYS A 497 19.13 -3.13 -10.95
C LYS A 497 18.02 -2.75 -9.96
N ASN A 498 17.68 -3.66 -9.06
CA ASN A 498 16.74 -3.36 -7.98
C ASN A 498 17.36 -2.35 -7.00
N ASP A 499 16.53 -1.48 -6.45
CA ASP A 499 16.93 -0.48 -5.47
C ASP A 499 17.68 -1.11 -4.29
N LYS A 500 18.92 -0.68 -4.07
CA LYS A 500 19.80 -1.21 -3.03
C LYS A 500 20.57 -0.10 -2.35
N GLY A 501 20.73 -0.22 -1.03
CA GLY A 501 21.52 0.70 -0.22
C GLY A 501 20.66 1.57 0.71
N GLN A 502 21.32 2.51 1.37
CA GLN A 502 20.67 3.40 2.31
C GLN A 502 19.94 4.53 1.57
N VAL A 503 18.66 4.70 1.89
CA VAL A 503 17.78 5.72 1.32
C VAL A 503 17.35 6.68 2.43
N PHE A 504 17.34 7.98 2.12
CA PHE A 504 16.91 9.01 3.04
C PHE A 504 15.38 9.15 3.04
N ILE A 505 14.74 9.01 4.22
CA ILE A 505 13.33 9.40 4.47
C ILE A 505 13.24 10.92 4.68
N ASN A 506 14.27 11.47 5.32
CA ASN A 506 14.47 12.89 5.58
C ASN A 506 15.98 13.18 5.58
N GLN A 507 16.52 13.59 4.43
CA GLN A 507 17.94 13.88 4.28
C GLN A 507 18.41 14.99 5.22
N ASN A 508 17.61 16.06 5.35
CA ASN A 508 17.93 17.19 6.24
C ASN A 508 17.99 16.77 7.72
N GLY A 509 17.04 15.95 8.18
CA GLY A 509 17.05 15.42 9.55
C GLY A 509 18.11 14.34 9.80
N SER A 510 18.64 13.72 8.73
CA SER A 510 19.77 12.78 8.83
C SER A 510 21.11 13.51 8.96
N ARG A 511 21.26 14.66 8.28
CA ARG A 511 22.52 15.42 8.22
C ARG A 511 22.61 16.57 9.22
N SER A 512 21.50 16.97 9.84
CA SER A 512 21.46 18.07 10.81
C SER A 512 20.50 17.79 11.97
N SER A 513 20.90 18.13 13.20
CA SER A 513 20.02 18.13 14.39
C SER A 513 18.87 19.14 14.27
N ASN A 514 19.08 20.20 13.47
CA ASN A 514 18.08 21.17 13.07
C ASN A 514 17.74 20.94 11.57
N PRO A 515 16.66 20.20 11.26
CA PRO A 515 16.26 19.91 9.88
C PRO A 515 15.93 21.16 9.06
N MET A 516 15.65 22.30 9.69
CA MET A 516 15.35 23.56 9.01
C MET A 516 16.59 24.43 8.80
N ALA A 517 17.71 24.18 9.49
CA ALA A 517 18.94 24.97 9.34
C ALA A 517 19.37 25.24 7.87
N PRO A 518 19.30 24.26 6.94
CA PRO A 518 19.69 24.51 5.54
C PRO A 518 18.91 25.63 4.86
N ILE A 519 17.62 25.83 5.19
CA ILE A 519 16.82 26.91 4.58
C ILE A 519 17.44 28.28 4.92
N PHE A 520 17.77 28.48 6.19
CA PHE A 520 18.32 29.73 6.70
C PHE A 520 19.77 29.91 6.29
N SER A 521 20.56 28.83 6.25
CA SER A 521 21.94 28.86 5.77
C SER A 521 22.03 29.23 4.28
N ALA A 522 21.13 28.72 3.44
CA ALA A 522 21.07 29.09 2.03
C ALA A 522 20.65 30.55 1.84
N LEU A 523 19.57 30.99 2.52
CA LEU A 523 19.12 32.39 2.48
C LEU A 523 20.21 33.36 2.97
N HIS A 524 20.89 33.02 4.07
CA HIS A 524 21.95 33.85 4.63
C HIS A 524 23.11 34.08 3.64
N VAL A 525 23.47 33.07 2.85
CA VAL A 525 24.60 33.15 1.90
C VAL A 525 24.19 33.75 0.55
N MET A 526 23.00 33.41 0.03
CA MET A 526 22.53 33.96 -1.26
C MET A 526 22.26 35.47 -1.20
N TYR A 527 21.96 35.99 -0.02
CA TYR A 527 21.61 37.40 0.18
C TYR A 527 22.52 38.03 1.26
N PRO A 528 23.74 38.45 0.89
CA PRO A 528 24.70 39.04 1.82
C PRO A 528 24.31 40.45 2.33
N ASP A 529 23.54 41.23 1.55
CA ASP A 529 23.21 42.65 1.80
C ASP A 529 21.71 42.88 2.13
N GLN A 530 21.28 44.16 2.28
CA GLN A 530 19.87 44.57 2.51
C GLN A 530 18.90 44.21 1.36
N SER A 531 19.38 43.68 0.23
CA SER A 531 18.57 43.22 -0.91
C SER A 531 17.64 42.05 -0.57
N LEU A 532 17.84 41.40 0.59
CA LEU A 532 16.90 40.42 1.13
C LEU A 532 15.51 41.03 1.33
N HIS A 533 15.40 42.32 1.69
CA HIS A 533 14.10 42.94 1.99
C HIS A 533 13.19 43.08 0.76
N ASP A 534 13.75 43.22 -0.43
CA ASP A 534 12.98 43.35 -1.68
C ASP A 534 12.48 42.00 -2.22
N VAL A 535 13.16 40.90 -1.89
CA VAL A 535 12.87 39.55 -2.40
C VAL A 535 12.20 38.67 -1.34
N CYS A 536 12.67 38.73 -0.09
CA CYS A 536 12.31 37.79 0.95
C CYS A 536 12.54 38.32 2.39
N ASP A 537 11.79 39.34 2.81
CA ASP A 537 11.71 39.72 4.22
C ASP A 537 10.95 38.66 5.03
N MET A 538 11.61 38.00 6.00
CA MET A 538 10.96 36.96 6.79
C MET A 538 9.80 37.51 7.62
N ARG A 539 9.80 38.79 8.01
CA ARG A 539 8.67 39.40 8.73
C ARG A 539 7.39 39.40 7.92
N ASN A 540 7.49 39.29 6.60
CA ASN A 540 6.33 39.22 5.72
C ASN A 540 5.95 37.79 5.34
N VAL A 541 6.61 36.79 5.94
CA VAL A 541 6.33 35.36 5.76
C VAL A 541 5.58 34.84 6.98
N ASP A 542 4.39 34.28 6.75
CA ASP A 542 3.53 33.76 7.81
C ASP A 542 3.93 32.36 8.26
N LEU A 543 4.37 31.53 7.31
CA LEU A 543 4.73 30.13 7.53
C LEU A 543 6.00 29.74 6.76
N ILE A 544 6.97 29.15 7.47
CA ILE A 544 8.10 28.43 6.88
C ILE A 544 7.93 26.94 7.17
N THR A 545 7.93 26.11 6.15
CA THR A 545 7.71 24.65 6.30
C THR A 545 8.37 23.86 5.16
N ASP A 546 8.12 22.56 5.12
CA ASP A 546 8.41 21.72 3.96
C ASP A 546 7.15 21.07 3.38
N ARG A 547 7.25 20.65 2.12
CA ARG A 547 6.17 19.96 1.38
C ARG A 547 5.63 18.74 2.12
N SER A 548 6.47 18.06 2.91
CA SER A 548 6.07 16.84 3.63
C SER A 548 5.12 17.14 4.79
N ASN A 549 5.36 18.22 5.54
CA ASN A 549 4.44 18.68 6.57
C ASN A 549 3.09 19.09 5.98
N LEU A 550 3.07 19.82 4.84
CA LEU A 550 1.83 20.19 4.16
C LEU A 550 1.01 18.97 3.72
N ARG A 551 1.67 17.91 3.25
CA ARG A 551 1.01 16.63 2.95
C ARG A 551 0.41 15.97 4.19
N LYS A 552 1.14 15.93 5.31
CA LYS A 552 0.64 15.36 6.57
C LYS A 552 -0.62 16.09 7.05
N LEU A 553 -0.60 17.42 7.00
CA LEU A 553 -1.76 18.24 7.33
C LEU A 553 -2.91 18.05 6.34
N SER A 554 -2.63 17.87 5.05
CA SER A 554 -3.63 17.55 4.03
C SER A 554 -4.28 16.18 4.27
N TYR A 555 -3.49 15.16 4.66
CA TYR A 555 -4.02 13.84 5.02
C TYR A 555 -4.84 13.88 6.30
N PHE A 556 -4.46 14.72 7.27
CA PHE A 556 -5.28 14.96 8.45
C PHE A 556 -6.61 15.63 8.08
N ALA A 557 -6.55 16.73 7.33
CA ALA A 557 -7.72 17.45 6.84
C ALA A 557 -8.68 16.59 5.99
N SER A 558 -8.17 15.59 5.27
CA SER A 558 -8.99 14.66 4.50
C SER A 558 -9.47 13.43 5.29
N GLY A 559 -9.08 13.27 6.56
CA GLY A 559 -9.36 12.08 7.38
C GLY A 559 -8.60 10.82 6.94
N GLN A 560 -7.53 10.97 6.14
CA GLN A 560 -6.78 9.86 5.52
C GLN A 560 -5.40 9.62 6.14
N VAL A 561 -5.22 9.93 7.44
CA VAL A 561 -3.95 9.69 8.13
C VAL A 561 -3.62 8.18 8.15
N ARG A 562 -2.61 7.76 7.40
CA ARG A 562 -2.18 6.35 7.36
C ARG A 562 -1.25 6.00 8.53
N GLN A 563 -0.32 6.90 8.85
CA GLN A 563 0.65 6.79 9.94
C GLN A 563 0.59 8.05 10.81
N GLY A 564 0.80 7.92 12.11
CA GLY A 564 0.91 9.07 13.01
C GLY A 564 2.11 9.96 12.66
N PHE A 565 2.06 11.24 13.01
CA PHE A 565 3.13 12.18 12.69
C PHE A 565 3.38 13.21 13.79
N ARG A 566 4.59 13.77 13.78
CA ARG A 566 5.02 14.87 14.66
C ARG A 566 5.52 16.06 13.86
N ILE A 567 5.09 17.25 14.26
CA ILE A 567 5.59 18.54 13.75
C ILE A 567 5.96 19.40 14.96
N ASP A 568 7.23 19.81 15.05
CA ASP A 568 7.63 20.80 16.04
C ASP A 568 7.33 22.20 15.47
N VAL A 569 6.74 23.08 16.27
CA VAL A 569 6.35 24.45 15.87
C VAL A 569 7.05 25.47 16.75
N GLU A 570 7.60 26.51 16.13
CA GLU A 570 8.20 27.66 16.81
C GLU A 570 7.80 28.93 16.06
N ILE A 571 7.33 29.96 16.77
CA ILE A 571 7.10 31.29 16.18
C ILE A 571 8.32 32.15 16.48
N VAL A 572 9.01 32.58 15.43
CA VAL A 572 10.16 33.50 15.48
C VAL A 572 9.68 34.86 15.01
N GLU A 573 9.73 35.86 15.89
CA GLU A 573 9.06 37.16 15.69
C GLU A 573 7.56 36.96 15.38
N ASN A 574 7.18 37.05 14.10
CA ASN A 574 5.82 36.86 13.60
C ASN A 574 5.69 35.69 12.59
N THR A 575 6.77 34.95 12.36
CA THR A 575 6.83 33.86 11.38
C THR A 575 6.75 32.51 12.08
N MET A 576 5.78 31.69 11.69
CA MET A 576 5.65 30.33 12.23
C MET A 576 6.54 29.36 11.45
N VAL A 577 7.31 28.52 12.14
CA VAL A 577 8.22 27.55 11.52
C VAL A 577 7.84 26.13 11.90
N PHE A 578 7.52 25.30 10.90
CA PHE A 578 7.16 23.89 11.07
C PHE A 578 8.35 23.01 10.76
N THR A 579 8.86 22.31 11.78
CA THR A 579 9.97 21.37 11.64
C THR A 579 9.46 19.93 11.64
N ARG A 580 9.67 19.25 10.51
CA ARG A 580 9.36 17.82 10.34
C ARG A 580 10.20 16.96 11.28
N ARG A 581 9.55 16.09 12.06
CA ARG A 581 10.22 15.01 12.82
C ARG A 581 9.74 13.66 12.30
N GLU A 582 10.67 12.71 12.21
CA GLU A 582 10.42 11.34 11.74
C GLU A 582 10.92 10.32 12.76
N GLU A 583 10.27 9.17 12.83
CA GLU A 583 10.71 8.05 13.67
C GLU A 583 12.07 7.52 13.22
N ARG A 584 12.28 7.52 11.89
CA ARG A 584 13.51 7.14 11.23
C ARG A 584 13.77 8.13 10.11
N ASN A 585 15.00 8.62 10.00
CA ASN A 585 15.38 9.51 8.90
C ASN A 585 15.94 8.77 7.68
N THR A 586 16.22 7.47 7.81
CA THR A 586 16.72 6.60 6.74
C THR A 586 16.12 5.20 6.83
N PHE A 587 16.14 4.48 5.72
CA PHE A 587 15.93 3.04 5.67
C PHE A 587 16.91 2.41 4.68
N VAL A 588 17.03 1.09 4.69
CA VAL A 588 17.93 0.37 3.78
C VAL A 588 17.10 -0.49 2.84
N CYS A 589 17.19 -0.18 1.54
CA CYS A 589 16.69 -1.01 0.46
C CYS A 589 17.62 -2.21 0.28
N LYS A 590 17.07 -3.43 0.32
CA LYS A 590 17.87 -4.65 0.33
C LYS A 590 18.17 -5.22 -1.06
N GLY A 591 17.70 -4.58 -2.13
CA GLY A 591 17.94 -5.02 -3.52
C GLY A 591 17.36 -6.40 -3.84
N ASP A 592 16.33 -6.85 -3.10
CA ASP A 592 15.63 -8.10 -3.34
C ASP A 592 14.51 -7.93 -4.39
N LYS A 593 13.86 -9.01 -4.82
CA LYS A 593 12.84 -8.98 -5.90
C LYS A 593 11.58 -8.14 -5.57
N LEU A 594 11.42 -7.72 -4.32
CA LEU A 594 10.35 -6.82 -3.87
C LEU A 594 10.79 -5.34 -3.82
N ALA A 595 12.09 -5.06 -3.93
CA ALA A 595 12.59 -3.70 -4.02
C ALA A 595 12.20 -3.10 -5.38
N GLY A 596 11.74 -1.86 -5.37
CA GLY A 596 11.41 -1.11 -6.58
C GLY A 596 12.64 -0.79 -7.43
N TYR A 597 12.43 0.02 -8.45
CA TYR A 597 13.48 0.49 -9.36
C TYR A 597 13.65 2.02 -9.28
N GLY A 598 13.06 2.70 -8.30
CA GLY A 598 12.95 4.16 -8.29
C GLY A 598 14.31 4.85 -8.13
N HIS A 599 15.10 4.41 -7.15
CA HIS A 599 16.40 4.99 -6.87
C HIS A 599 17.43 4.63 -7.93
N GLU A 600 17.42 3.39 -8.42
CA GLU A 600 18.28 2.99 -9.52
C GLU A 600 17.84 3.67 -10.83
N PHE A 601 16.56 3.92 -11.05
CA PHE A 601 16.10 4.75 -12.17
C PHE A 601 16.66 6.16 -12.06
N GLU A 602 16.46 6.86 -10.95
CA GLU A 602 17.02 8.20 -10.74
C GLU A 602 18.53 8.23 -10.98
N LYS A 603 19.27 7.27 -10.41
CA LYS A 603 20.71 7.18 -10.56
C LYS A 603 21.20 6.94 -12.00
N ASN A 604 20.43 6.21 -12.80
CA ASN A 604 20.80 5.90 -14.19
C ASN A 604 20.29 6.95 -15.18
N PHE A 605 19.26 7.72 -14.83
CA PHE A 605 18.58 8.67 -15.74
C PHE A 605 18.77 10.14 -15.36
N LEU A 606 19.36 10.43 -14.20
CA LEU A 606 19.64 11.77 -13.72
C LEU A 606 21.13 11.92 -13.39
N GLU A 607 21.73 13.04 -13.82
CA GLU A 607 23.17 13.27 -13.66
C GLU A 607 23.47 14.63 -13.02
N TYR A 608 24.28 14.63 -11.96
CA TYR A 608 24.87 15.86 -11.42
C TYR A 608 26.08 16.29 -12.25
N GLU A 609 25.86 17.24 -13.15
CA GLU A 609 26.92 17.87 -13.93
C GLU A 609 27.76 18.85 -13.09
N LYS A 610 28.96 19.17 -13.58
CA LYS A 610 29.80 20.23 -13.00
C LYS A 610 29.05 21.58 -12.96
N PRO A 611 29.18 22.40 -11.90
CA PRO A 611 30.12 22.27 -10.79
C PRO A 611 29.52 21.60 -9.53
N VAL A 612 28.41 20.86 -9.61
CA VAL A 612 27.74 20.28 -8.41
C VAL A 612 27.89 18.75 -8.34
N GLU A 613 28.92 18.21 -9.01
CA GLU A 613 29.27 16.81 -8.96
C GLU A 613 29.47 16.34 -7.50
N GLY A 614 28.97 15.15 -7.17
CA GLY A 614 29.00 14.60 -5.80
C GLY A 614 27.88 15.09 -4.87
N SER A 615 26.89 15.81 -5.42
CA SER A 615 25.63 16.09 -4.72
C SER A 615 24.82 14.81 -4.47
N THR A 616 23.98 14.82 -3.43
CA THR A 616 23.17 13.67 -2.99
C THR A 616 21.68 13.95 -2.88
N GLY A 617 21.26 15.15 -3.27
CA GLY A 617 19.88 15.62 -3.22
C GLY A 617 19.86 17.12 -3.45
N HIS A 618 18.88 17.60 -4.22
CA HIS A 618 18.69 19.02 -4.48
C HIS A 618 17.38 19.49 -3.85
N HIS A 619 17.42 20.63 -3.18
CA HIS A 619 16.26 21.20 -2.51
C HIS A 619 16.02 22.62 -3.01
N GLN A 620 14.78 22.93 -3.34
CA GLN A 620 14.32 24.26 -3.71
C GLN A 620 13.49 24.86 -2.57
N ILE A 621 13.58 26.17 -2.44
CA ILE A 621 12.87 26.99 -1.47
C ILE A 621 12.06 28.01 -2.28
N ALA A 622 10.74 27.87 -2.23
CA ALA A 622 9.82 28.76 -2.91
C ALA A 622 8.99 29.57 -1.92
N ALA A 623 8.60 30.78 -2.31
CA ALA A 623 7.60 31.57 -1.61
C ALA A 623 6.38 31.79 -2.51
N TYR A 624 5.19 31.75 -1.93
CA TYR A 624 3.92 32.02 -2.61
C TYR A 624 2.85 32.47 -1.62
N LYS A 625 1.76 33.03 -2.14
CA LYS A 625 0.57 33.35 -1.34
C LYS A 625 -0.50 32.29 -1.52
N ILE A 626 -1.10 31.85 -0.41
CA ILE A 626 -2.20 30.89 -0.39
C ILE A 626 -3.08 31.14 0.83
N GLY A 627 -4.40 31.22 0.64
CA GLY A 627 -5.35 31.48 1.73
C GLY A 627 -5.06 32.77 2.51
N GLY A 628 -4.62 33.82 1.82
CA GLY A 628 -4.26 35.11 2.42
C GLY A 628 -2.90 35.15 3.14
N MET A 629 -2.23 33.99 3.31
CA MET A 629 -0.92 33.89 3.96
C MET A 629 0.21 33.78 2.93
N LYS A 630 1.38 34.34 3.25
CA LYS A 630 2.63 34.11 2.51
C LYS A 630 3.35 32.91 3.12
N TRP A 631 3.47 31.83 2.35
CA TRP A 631 4.20 30.63 2.76
C TRP A 631 5.56 30.57 2.07
N MET A 632 6.55 30.09 2.81
CA MET A 632 7.84 29.66 2.30
C MET A 632 7.97 28.15 2.50
N VAL A 633 8.15 27.43 1.40
CA VAL A 633 8.10 25.97 1.41
C VAL A 633 9.35 25.40 0.77
N ARG A 634 10.02 24.53 1.52
CA ARG A 634 11.12 23.70 1.00
C ARG A 634 10.59 22.39 0.43
N PHE A 635 11.11 21.98 -0.71
CA PHE A 635 10.88 20.65 -1.27
C PHE A 635 12.13 20.12 -1.98
N GLU A 636 12.22 18.80 -2.07
CA GLU A 636 13.23 18.11 -2.89
C GLU A 636 12.79 18.14 -4.36
N VAL A 637 13.75 18.34 -5.25
CA VAL A 637 13.56 18.31 -6.70
C VAL A 637 14.36 17.13 -7.24
N ASP A 638 13.66 16.20 -7.90
CA ASP A 638 14.27 14.98 -8.41
C ASP A 638 15.26 15.33 -9.53
N GLY A 639 14.88 16.18 -10.48
CA GLY A 639 15.77 16.64 -11.54
C GLY A 639 15.27 17.86 -12.32
N TYR A 640 15.90 18.15 -13.45
CA TYR A 640 15.41 19.15 -14.42
C TYR A 640 15.61 18.72 -15.87
N LEU A 641 14.77 19.24 -16.77
CA LEU A 641 14.90 19.07 -18.21
C LEU A 641 15.97 20.04 -18.74
N GLY A 642 17.02 19.51 -19.36
CA GLY A 642 17.99 20.32 -20.10
C GLY A 642 17.41 20.77 -21.44
N ASN A 643 17.68 22.02 -21.84
CA ASN A 643 17.24 22.52 -23.15
C ASN A 643 18.14 21.94 -24.26
N GLU A 644 17.57 21.16 -25.18
CA GLU A 644 18.25 20.87 -26.47
C GLU A 644 18.16 22.07 -27.44
N GLU A 645 17.23 23.01 -27.24
CA GLU A 645 17.08 24.22 -28.06
C GLU A 645 16.50 25.41 -27.27
N GLN A 646 17.30 26.07 -26.42
CA GLN A 646 17.03 27.46 -26.03
C GLN A 646 18.36 28.21 -25.93
N GLY A 647 18.79 28.73 -27.07
CA GLY A 647 19.64 29.90 -27.08
C GLY A 647 18.89 31.11 -26.51
N ASN A 648 19.64 31.96 -25.81
CA ASN A 648 19.33 33.36 -25.53
C ASN A 648 18.30 33.68 -24.45
N ASP A 649 18.52 33.22 -23.21
CA ASP A 649 18.23 34.12 -22.08
C ASP A 649 19.54 34.76 -21.59
N LEU A 650 19.81 35.96 -22.12
CA LEU A 650 21.04 36.72 -21.86
C LEU A 650 21.24 36.97 -20.36
N ASN A 651 20.14 37.11 -19.60
CA ASN A 651 20.21 37.39 -18.16
C ASN A 651 20.65 36.16 -17.35
N VAL A 652 20.21 34.96 -17.72
CA VAL A 652 20.63 33.70 -17.10
C VAL A 652 22.09 33.40 -17.45
N ALA A 653 22.49 33.64 -18.71
CA ALA A 653 23.88 33.49 -19.13
C ALA A 653 24.82 34.45 -18.38
N ILE A 654 24.41 35.72 -18.17
CA ILE A 654 25.19 36.73 -17.44
C ILE A 654 25.28 36.40 -15.93
N GLN A 655 24.21 35.89 -15.30
CA GLN A 655 24.28 35.44 -13.90
C GLN A 655 25.21 34.21 -13.74
N ASN A 656 25.14 33.25 -14.66
CA ASN A 656 26.00 32.06 -14.64
C ASN A 656 27.48 32.43 -14.85
N LEU A 657 27.79 33.36 -15.76
CA LEU A 657 29.16 33.88 -16.00
C LEU A 657 29.76 34.62 -14.79
N LYS A 658 28.94 35.30 -13.98
CA LYS A 658 29.40 35.97 -12.75
C LYS A 658 29.74 35.00 -11.62
N ILE A 659 29.11 33.83 -11.56
CA ILE A 659 29.34 32.84 -10.50
C ILE A 659 30.59 31.99 -10.81
N ASP A 660 30.81 31.61 -12.06
CA ASP A 660 31.96 30.77 -12.47
C ASP A 660 33.34 31.45 -12.32
N THR A 661 33.37 32.78 -12.16
CA THR A 661 34.61 33.57 -12.06
C THR A 661 34.93 34.06 -10.64
N ALA A 662 34.02 33.87 -9.68
CA ALA A 662 34.22 34.28 -8.29
C ALA A 662 34.95 33.18 -7.48
N PRO A 663 35.86 33.54 -6.54
CA PRO A 663 36.47 32.56 -5.65
C PRO A 663 35.39 31.82 -4.83
N VAL A 664 35.52 30.50 -4.71
CA VAL A 664 34.57 29.65 -3.97
C VAL A 664 34.55 30.08 -2.50
N ALA A 665 33.51 30.82 -2.11
CA ALA A 665 33.33 31.27 -0.74
C ALA A 665 32.82 30.10 0.14
N ILE A 666 33.43 29.94 1.32
CA ILE A 666 33.04 28.94 2.31
C ILE A 666 32.56 29.66 3.56
N HIS A 667 31.32 29.38 3.96
CA HIS A 667 30.68 29.92 5.16
C HIS A 667 30.38 28.79 6.14
N LYS A 668 30.19 29.14 7.42
CA LYS A 668 29.65 28.21 8.43
C LYS A 668 28.45 28.85 9.09
N VAL A 669 27.26 28.37 8.77
CA VAL A 669 25.99 28.96 9.22
C VAL A 669 25.14 27.86 9.87
N LEU A 670 24.68 28.08 11.11
CA LEU A 670 23.89 27.11 11.89
C LEU A 670 24.52 25.70 11.98
N GLY A 671 25.87 25.64 12.03
CA GLY A 671 26.61 24.38 12.09
C GLY A 671 26.78 23.64 10.76
N ILE A 672 26.34 24.24 9.65
CA ILE A 672 26.47 23.71 8.28
C ILE A 672 27.56 24.49 7.54
N LYS A 673 28.46 23.77 6.86
CA LYS A 673 29.42 24.33 5.91
C LYS A 673 28.67 24.66 4.62
N VAL A 674 28.67 25.92 4.21
CA VAL A 674 27.99 26.39 2.99
C VAL A 674 29.05 26.78 1.97
N ILE A 675 28.97 26.22 0.77
CA ILE A 675 29.89 26.49 -0.32
C ILE A 675 29.10 27.16 -1.45
N SER A 676 29.54 28.35 -1.87
CA SER A 676 28.90 29.06 -2.99
C SER A 676 29.27 28.40 -4.32
N LYS A 677 28.43 27.47 -4.80
CA LYS A 677 28.67 26.61 -5.97
C LYS A 677 27.33 26.18 -6.60
N GLY A 678 27.25 26.17 -7.93
CA GLY A 678 26.06 25.78 -8.69
C GLY A 678 25.34 26.96 -9.35
N SER A 679 24.18 26.70 -9.95
CA SER A 679 23.35 27.70 -10.62
C SER A 679 21.86 27.39 -10.48
N VAL A 680 21.05 28.45 -10.38
CA VAL A 680 19.60 28.35 -10.32
C VAL A 680 19.05 27.85 -11.66
N VAL A 681 18.13 26.88 -11.63
CA VAL A 681 17.38 26.44 -12.82
C VAL A 681 15.99 27.08 -12.84
N PRO A 682 15.41 27.39 -14.01
CA PRO A 682 14.06 27.93 -14.09
C PRO A 682 13.01 26.97 -13.49
N PRO A 683 12.01 27.47 -12.74
CA PRO A 683 10.96 26.61 -12.16
C PRO A 683 10.15 25.80 -13.17
N ASP A 684 10.08 26.22 -14.43
CA ASP A 684 9.33 25.50 -15.46
C ASP A 684 10.10 24.29 -16.03
N THR A 685 11.39 24.11 -15.68
CA THR A 685 12.20 22.98 -16.15
C THR A 685 12.36 21.87 -15.11
N ILE A 686 12.05 22.12 -13.83
CA ILE A 686 12.17 21.10 -12.80
C ILE A 686 11.16 19.96 -13.05
N LEU A 687 11.54 18.75 -12.68
CA LEU A 687 10.74 17.55 -12.87
C LEU A 687 10.68 16.69 -11.61
N GLU A 688 9.60 15.93 -11.51
CA GLU A 688 9.44 14.81 -10.58
C GLU A 688 9.58 13.49 -11.36
N VAL A 689 10.14 12.46 -10.72
CA VAL A 689 10.26 11.11 -11.28
C VAL A 689 9.36 10.14 -10.50
N LYS A 690 8.63 9.29 -11.22
CA LYS A 690 7.79 8.23 -10.63
C LYS A 690 7.94 6.92 -11.40
N THR A 691 8.43 5.88 -10.73
CA THR A 691 8.53 4.52 -11.27
C THR A 691 7.46 3.60 -10.69
N GLY A 692 6.84 2.74 -11.50
CA GLY A 692 5.85 1.76 -11.01
C GLY A 692 5.45 0.68 -12.02
N LYS A 693 4.72 -0.35 -11.56
CA LYS A 693 3.98 -1.27 -12.45
C LYS A 693 2.75 -0.56 -13.03
N GLU A 694 2.23 -1.07 -14.15
CA GLU A 694 1.27 -0.46 -15.11
C GLU A 694 0.01 0.26 -14.56
N THR A 695 -0.27 0.21 -13.26
CA THR A 695 -1.58 0.54 -12.67
C THR A 695 -1.58 1.47 -11.45
N SER A 696 -0.47 2.11 -11.07
CA SER A 696 -0.53 3.21 -10.08
C SER A 696 -1.05 4.52 -10.71
N ARG A 697 -2.21 4.47 -11.37
CA ARG A 697 -2.97 5.62 -11.88
C ARG A 697 -3.69 6.38 -10.76
N ASN A 698 -3.21 6.36 -9.52
CA ASN A 698 -3.74 7.27 -8.53
C ASN A 698 -3.07 8.65 -8.73
N LYS A 699 -3.35 9.31 -9.88
CA LYS A 699 -2.88 10.68 -10.17
C LYS A 699 -3.07 11.57 -8.93
N GLN A 700 -4.20 11.42 -8.23
CA GLN A 700 -4.50 12.14 -7.00
C GLN A 700 -3.45 12.00 -5.88
N GLU A 701 -2.76 10.85 -5.74
CA GLU A 701 -1.79 10.64 -4.65
C GLU A 701 -0.52 11.49 -4.77
N TRP A 702 -0.16 11.93 -5.98
CA TRP A 702 1.01 12.77 -6.24
C TRP A 702 0.66 14.16 -6.77
N MET A 703 -0.58 14.44 -7.19
CA MET A 703 -0.99 15.81 -7.56
C MET A 703 -0.80 16.82 -6.42
N GLN A 704 -1.06 16.43 -5.17
CA GLN A 704 -0.77 17.30 -4.01
C GLN A 704 0.72 17.67 -3.90
N GLN A 705 1.61 16.73 -4.24
CA GLN A 705 3.05 16.98 -4.24
C GLN A 705 3.41 17.99 -5.31
N ALA A 706 2.98 17.75 -6.55
CA ALA A 706 3.22 18.64 -7.68
C ALA A 706 2.63 20.04 -7.45
N TYR A 707 1.44 20.13 -6.86
CA TYR A 707 0.78 21.40 -6.56
C TYR A 707 1.55 22.25 -5.54
N PHE A 708 1.96 21.69 -4.39
CA PHE A 708 2.68 22.49 -3.39
C PHE A 708 4.12 22.87 -3.80
N SER A 709 4.72 22.14 -4.73
CA SER A 709 6.03 22.47 -5.32
C SER A 709 5.95 23.22 -6.65
N GLN A 710 4.74 23.35 -7.22
CA GLN A 710 4.51 23.85 -8.59
C GLN A 710 5.36 23.14 -9.65
N THR A 711 5.63 21.85 -9.46
CA THR A 711 6.42 21.03 -10.39
C THR A 711 5.55 20.58 -11.55
N LYS A 712 5.77 21.18 -12.72
CA LYS A 712 4.94 20.94 -13.91
C LYS A 712 5.36 19.70 -14.71
N ASN A 713 6.62 19.30 -14.66
CA ASN A 713 7.10 18.17 -15.45
C ASN A 713 7.11 16.89 -14.62
N LEU A 714 6.55 15.81 -15.16
CA LEU A 714 6.63 14.48 -14.59
C LEU A 714 7.25 13.50 -15.59
N ILE A 715 8.23 12.75 -15.14
CA ILE A 715 8.73 11.57 -15.84
C ILE A 715 8.19 10.32 -15.16
N GLY A 716 7.30 9.61 -15.85
CA GLY A 716 6.79 8.31 -15.43
C GLY A 716 7.53 7.18 -16.14
N ALA A 717 7.92 6.12 -15.42
CA ALA A 717 8.55 4.95 -16.03
C ALA A 717 7.96 3.62 -15.56
N ARG A 718 7.76 2.71 -16.51
CA ARG A 718 7.25 1.35 -16.30
C ARG A 718 8.37 0.32 -16.43
N VAL A 719 8.91 -0.13 -15.31
CA VAL A 719 10.01 -1.10 -15.32
C VAL A 719 9.44 -2.53 -15.29
N GLY A 720 9.83 -3.36 -16.27
CA GLY A 720 9.41 -4.76 -16.34
C GLY A 720 10.01 -5.60 -15.19
N ILE A 721 9.46 -6.80 -14.96
CA ILE A 721 9.89 -7.72 -13.86
C ILE A 721 11.38 -8.08 -13.92
N ASN A 722 12.00 -7.99 -15.10
CA ASN A 722 13.42 -8.28 -15.30
C ASN A 722 14.32 -7.03 -15.22
N GLY A 723 13.78 -5.87 -14.83
CA GLY A 723 14.50 -4.59 -14.83
C GLY A 723 14.65 -3.95 -16.21
N VAL A 724 14.17 -4.60 -17.27
CA VAL A 724 14.27 -4.09 -18.65
C VAL A 724 13.33 -2.89 -18.82
N LEU A 725 13.88 -1.84 -19.43
CA LEU A 725 13.19 -0.61 -19.74
C LEU A 725 13.46 -0.20 -21.20
N ASN A 726 12.39 0.03 -21.95
CA ASN A 726 12.41 0.51 -23.33
C ASN A 726 11.89 1.96 -23.42
N GLU A 727 12.03 2.59 -24.59
CA GLU A 727 11.49 3.95 -24.84
C GLU A 727 9.99 4.04 -24.56
N ASP A 728 9.21 3.06 -25.05
CA ASP A 728 7.75 3.01 -24.86
C ASP A 728 7.32 2.93 -23.39
N ASN A 729 8.26 2.61 -22.48
CA ASN A 729 7.99 2.50 -21.06
C ASN A 729 8.22 3.82 -20.29
N ILE A 730 8.73 4.87 -20.95
CA ILE A 730 8.98 6.18 -20.34
C ILE A 730 7.98 7.19 -20.90
N HIS A 731 7.30 7.91 -20.01
CA HIS A 731 6.33 8.92 -20.36
C HIS A 731 6.74 10.26 -19.75
N LYS A 732 6.82 11.30 -20.59
CA LYS A 732 6.97 12.68 -20.13
C LYS A 732 5.60 13.34 -20.14
N LEU A 733 5.19 13.91 -19.02
CA LEU A 733 3.88 14.51 -18.84
C LEU A 733 4.02 15.95 -18.35
N ASP A 734 3.27 16.86 -18.97
CA ASP A 734 3.05 18.22 -18.47
C ASP A 734 1.80 18.24 -17.59
N LEU A 735 1.99 18.56 -16.31
CA LEU A 735 0.97 18.59 -15.27
C LEU A 735 0.30 19.95 -15.15
N THR A 736 0.62 20.94 -15.98
CA THR A 736 0.07 22.31 -15.86
C THR A 736 -1.46 22.30 -15.85
N HIS A 737 -2.08 21.61 -16.81
CA HIS A 737 -3.54 21.51 -16.86
C HIS A 737 -4.09 20.60 -15.76
N ASP A 738 -3.43 19.47 -15.48
CA ASP A 738 -3.83 18.54 -14.42
C ASP A 738 -3.85 19.24 -13.04
N MET A 739 -2.89 20.12 -12.74
CA MET A 739 -2.84 20.89 -11.50
C MET A 739 -3.97 21.90 -11.39
N GLN A 740 -4.34 22.57 -12.49
CA GLN A 740 -5.48 23.48 -12.51
C GLN A 740 -6.80 22.74 -12.27
N LEU A 741 -6.98 21.57 -12.88
CA LEU A 741 -8.14 20.72 -12.64
C LEU A 741 -8.17 20.20 -11.21
N TRP A 742 -7.01 19.79 -10.67
CA TRP A 742 -6.88 19.33 -9.30
C TRP A 742 -7.22 20.45 -8.31
N GLU A 743 -6.72 21.67 -8.51
CA GLU A 743 -7.03 22.83 -7.68
C GLU A 743 -8.52 23.17 -7.74
N ARG A 744 -9.16 23.15 -8.92
CA ARG A 744 -10.57 23.51 -9.10
C ARG A 744 -11.55 22.49 -8.55
N ASN A 745 -11.10 21.26 -8.26
CA ASN A 745 -11.95 20.21 -7.73
C ASN A 745 -12.43 20.57 -6.30
N GLU A 746 -13.73 20.54 -6.06
CA GLU A 746 -14.31 20.98 -4.77
C GLU A 746 -13.84 20.17 -3.56
N LYS A 747 -13.57 18.86 -3.73
CA LYS A 747 -13.00 18.05 -2.65
C LYS A 747 -11.60 18.56 -2.26
N ASN A 748 -10.78 18.90 -3.25
CA ASN A 748 -9.44 19.44 -2.99
C ASN A 748 -9.51 20.86 -2.42
N GLN A 749 -10.46 21.69 -2.88
CA GLN A 749 -10.71 23.01 -2.28
C GLN A 749 -11.11 22.92 -0.81
N ARG A 750 -11.97 21.96 -0.42
CA ARG A 750 -12.29 21.72 1.00
C ARG A 750 -11.06 21.34 1.81
N ILE A 751 -10.18 20.48 1.26
CA ILE A 751 -8.92 20.11 1.91
C ILE A 751 -8.01 21.34 2.05
N LEU A 752 -7.85 22.14 1.01
CA LEU A 752 -7.02 23.35 1.03
C LEU A 752 -7.54 24.38 2.05
N ARG A 753 -8.86 24.64 2.09
CA ARG A 753 -9.48 25.49 3.11
C ARG A 753 -9.21 24.97 4.51
N SER A 754 -9.38 23.67 4.72
CA SER A 754 -9.13 23.02 6.01
C SER A 754 -7.67 23.11 6.45
N VAL A 755 -6.71 22.95 5.52
CA VAL A 755 -5.28 23.10 5.82
C VAL A 755 -4.94 24.55 6.20
N VAL A 756 -5.47 25.52 5.45
CA VAL A 756 -5.30 26.96 5.75
C VAL A 756 -5.90 27.31 7.11
N GLY A 757 -7.14 26.88 7.40
CA GLY A 757 -7.80 27.09 8.70
C GLY A 757 -7.07 26.41 9.85
N LEU A 758 -6.61 25.17 9.65
CA LEU A 758 -5.79 24.43 10.63
C LEU A 758 -4.49 25.17 10.96
N ILE A 759 -3.78 25.67 9.94
CA ILE A 759 -2.55 26.46 10.14
C ILE A 759 -2.86 27.74 10.94
N GLY A 760 -3.97 28.42 10.64
CA GLY A 760 -4.44 29.59 11.40
C GLY A 760 -4.70 29.25 12.87
N ARG A 761 -5.38 28.14 13.15
CA ARG A 761 -5.65 27.66 14.52
C ARG A 761 -4.39 27.27 15.27
N ILE A 762 -3.47 26.55 14.62
CA ILE A 762 -2.16 26.22 15.19
C ILE A 762 -1.45 27.51 15.59
N ARG A 763 -1.45 28.54 14.74
CA ARG A 763 -0.85 29.84 15.07
C ARG A 763 -1.48 30.45 16.31
N THR A 764 -2.80 30.54 16.39
CA THR A 764 -3.51 31.10 17.56
C THR A 764 -3.15 30.35 18.84
N VAL A 765 -3.11 29.02 18.79
CA VAL A 765 -2.77 28.19 19.96
C VAL A 765 -1.32 28.43 20.38
N VAL A 766 -0.37 28.37 19.44
CA VAL A 766 1.06 28.47 19.74
C VAL A 766 1.47 29.88 20.16
N ASP A 767 0.83 30.93 19.65
CA ASP A 767 1.10 32.31 20.06
C ASP A 767 0.73 32.57 21.53
N GLY A 768 -0.27 31.85 22.05
CA GLY A 768 -0.65 31.87 23.47
C GLY A 768 0.19 30.98 24.38
N MET A 769 1.14 30.19 23.84
CA MET A 769 1.98 29.28 24.63
C MET A 769 3.28 29.95 25.08
N GLU A 770 3.78 29.54 26.25
CA GLU A 770 5.06 30.02 26.77
C GLU A 770 6.20 29.74 25.77
N GLY A 771 6.99 30.78 25.49
CA GLY A 771 8.10 30.70 24.53
C GLY A 771 7.68 30.54 23.07
N LYS A 772 6.37 30.60 22.76
CA LYS A 772 5.77 30.43 21.43
C LYS A 772 6.22 29.17 20.69
N LYS A 773 6.30 28.05 21.42
CA LYS A 773 6.74 26.75 20.90
C LYS A 773 5.78 25.64 21.29
N ALA A 774 5.59 24.70 20.38
CA ALA A 774 4.76 23.52 20.62
C ALA A 774 5.25 22.29 19.87
N VAL A 775 4.75 21.14 20.30
CA VAL A 775 4.82 19.89 19.55
C VAL A 775 3.41 19.51 19.14
N LEU A 776 3.17 19.45 17.83
CA LEU A 776 1.96 18.89 17.25
C LEU A 776 2.15 17.38 17.09
N TRP A 777 1.20 16.62 17.59
CA TRP A 777 1.23 15.18 17.51
C TRP A 777 -0.11 14.62 17.06
N CYS A 778 -0.11 13.91 15.92
CA CYS A 778 -1.24 13.13 15.46
C CYS A 778 -0.98 11.65 15.74
N HIS A 779 -1.78 11.04 16.60
CA HIS A 779 -1.57 9.67 17.04
C HIS A 779 -1.92 8.66 15.95
N ARG A 780 -1.23 7.51 15.94
CA ARG A 780 -1.60 6.38 15.06
C ARG A 780 -2.98 5.81 15.40
N GLN A 781 -3.38 5.89 16.68
CA GLN A 781 -4.63 5.33 17.22
C GLN A 781 -5.80 6.34 17.21
N SER A 782 -5.54 7.64 17.36
CA SER A 782 -6.54 8.72 17.25
C SER A 782 -6.15 9.63 16.09
N LYS A 783 -6.71 9.33 14.92
CA LYS A 783 -6.35 9.95 13.61
C LYS A 783 -7.18 11.18 13.27
N ASP A 784 -8.08 11.52 14.15
CA ASP A 784 -9.09 12.57 14.08
C ASP A 784 -8.76 13.76 14.97
N VAL A 785 -7.64 13.73 15.67
CA VAL A 785 -7.15 14.83 16.52
C VAL A 785 -5.66 15.12 16.29
N ILE A 786 -5.29 16.39 16.47
CA ILE A 786 -3.90 16.81 16.68
C ILE A 786 -3.80 17.33 18.12
N ASP A 787 -3.00 16.64 18.92
CA ASP A 787 -2.67 17.08 20.26
C ASP A 787 -1.50 18.06 20.22
N VAL A 788 -1.62 19.13 20.99
CA VAL A 788 -0.62 20.20 21.12
C VAL A 788 -0.01 20.11 22.51
N HIS A 789 1.29 19.86 22.55
CA HIS A 789 2.06 19.72 23.79
C HIS A 789 3.08 20.84 23.93
N ALA A 790 3.47 21.14 25.18
CA ALA A 790 4.59 22.02 25.46
C ALA A 790 5.88 21.47 24.83
N TYR A 791 6.64 22.36 24.21
CA TYR A 791 7.93 22.01 23.65
C TYR A 791 9.01 22.06 24.74
N THR A 792 9.61 20.91 25.06
CA THR A 792 10.61 20.78 26.15
C THR A 792 12.05 20.66 25.64
N GLY A 793 12.27 20.76 24.32
CA GLY A 793 13.59 20.75 23.72
C GLY A 793 14.27 22.13 23.72
N PRO A 794 15.51 22.24 23.21
CA PRO A 794 16.24 23.50 23.07
C PRO A 794 15.78 24.40 21.91
N GLY A 795 14.81 23.96 21.10
CA GLY A 795 14.21 24.70 19.99
C GLY A 795 15.05 24.59 18.73
N MET A 796 14.65 25.32 17.69
CA MET A 796 15.39 25.40 16.44
C MET A 796 16.76 26.10 16.61
N ARG A 797 17.02 26.76 17.75
CA ARG A 797 18.24 27.53 18.06
C ARG A 797 18.74 28.29 16.82
N LEU A 798 17.92 29.19 16.29
CA LEU A 798 18.43 30.14 15.31
C LEU A 798 19.45 31.03 16.03
N GLN A 799 20.64 31.18 15.44
CA GLN A 799 21.66 32.07 15.98
C GLN A 799 21.19 33.52 15.83
N LYS A 800 21.54 34.39 16.78
CA LYS A 800 21.06 35.79 16.82
C LYS A 800 21.40 36.56 15.55
N ASP A 801 22.56 36.31 14.96
CA ASP A 801 23.00 36.89 13.70
C ASP A 801 22.13 36.45 12.50
N VAL A 802 21.69 35.20 12.48
CA VAL A 802 20.75 34.70 11.44
C VAL A 802 19.39 35.36 11.58
N VAL A 803 18.87 35.48 12.81
CA VAL A 803 17.59 36.18 13.06
C VAL A 803 17.71 37.66 12.72
N ALA A 804 18.74 38.34 13.22
CA ALA A 804 18.98 39.75 12.95
C ALA A 804 19.08 40.05 11.46
N LYS A 805 19.73 39.17 10.69
CA LYS A 805 19.86 39.35 9.23
C LYS A 805 18.57 39.07 8.48
N LEU A 806 17.86 37.98 8.79
CA LEU A 806 16.71 37.53 8.01
C LEU A 806 15.39 38.21 8.40
N TRP A 807 15.24 38.61 9.67
CA TRP A 807 14.08 39.36 10.18
C TRP A 807 14.36 40.84 10.41
N GLY A 808 15.62 41.30 10.35
CA GLY A 808 15.95 42.71 10.51
C GLY A 808 15.82 43.23 11.95
N SER A 809 16.14 42.42 12.97
CA SER A 809 16.10 42.85 14.37
C SER A 809 16.99 44.07 14.60
N ALA A 810 16.37 45.20 14.93
CA ALA A 810 17.03 46.36 15.52
C ALA A 810 17.57 45.99 16.92
N ASN A 811 18.67 46.61 17.32
CA ASN A 811 19.17 46.54 18.70
C ASN A 811 18.04 46.64 19.73
N ALA A 812 17.91 45.61 20.58
CA ALA A 812 17.59 45.71 22.00
C ALA A 812 18.06 44.43 22.72
#